data_AF-Q1AU72-F1
#
_entry.id   AF-Q1AU72-F1
#
_cell.length_a   1.000
_cell.length_b   1.000
_cell.length_c   1.000
_cell.angle_alpha   90.00
_cell.angle_beta   90.00
_cell.angle_gamma   90.00
#
_symmetry.space_group_name_H-M   'P 1'
#
loop_
_entity.id
_entity.type
_entity.pdbx_description
1 polymer ?
#
loop_
_entity_poly.entity_id
_entity_poly.type
_entity_poly.pdbx_seq_one_letter_code
_entity_poly.pdbx_strand_id
1 'polypeptide(L)'
;MTGLLREAYGDRAILLTGGTGFLGTALVEKILRGLPELRRLYLLVRPSKEKGADERFWKDVLGSAAFDGLRERLGEDFEGYVRERVRVLEGDVHAPSLGLGEGQLAELSREVDVVIHSAASVVFDAPLDAALASNVEGTLGLLRLARGWERRPTFVHISTAYVAGVRRGLVPEAPPEGVSPNGTPLDPVAELRRLSAEISEVERASRERGLMRRFETEAQRELGLVGSEEEVAARVEQLRRAWARERLVERGNERARALGWHDVYTFTKSLAERMVVRERGELPLVIVRPAIIESSYREPYPGWIQGSRMADPIIMAFARGVLREFPGDPDSLVDLVPVDHVVNATLAAAARRPKEPEVFQVASGERNPLRYRDLYGYVRGYFLENPLRDAGGRPIPVAEWSFPGRRAVERRLKAELAGLKVAGAVVSRLPEGHMVADVRGRIARAEKRARMSLYYSRIYGPYSTVESVFSTARTAALFRSLPEEDRRRFPFDITEVDWEGWLVGAHLPALTTRPNRRKRRRGAVERPGEVAAIFDVDGTLIGTNVVSYYAWLRLRELPPPLRPLWVAAFLLRIPYYWGLDKISRAHFNRAFYKNYRGWKPARARQLGRESFAAFTLERLHPEALARLREHKRKGHRVILLSGALDFLLEPFGDLVDDVLCARLREEDGVYTGELSGAPVAGEARARMLASYARRRGIDLSRSYAYADSISDLPMLEAVGNPVAVNPDRRLERAARERGWPVRRWEKAGA
;
A
#
# COMPACT_ATOMS: atom_id res chain seq x y z
N MET A 1 -36.68 -9.31 30.10
CA MET A 1 -37.26 -8.95 28.79
C MET A 1 -36.12 -8.82 27.82
N THR A 2 -36.13 -9.55 26.72
CA THR A 2 -35.12 -9.49 25.66
C THR A 2 -35.13 -8.12 24.99
N GLY A 3 -33.97 -7.61 24.57
CA GLY A 3 -33.86 -6.33 23.86
C GLY A 3 -34.63 -6.34 22.54
N LEU A 4 -35.24 -5.19 22.19
CA LEU A 4 -36.03 -4.98 20.97
C LEU A 4 -35.24 -5.28 19.70
N LEU A 5 -33.92 -5.01 19.68
CA LEU A 5 -33.07 -5.36 18.54
C LEU A 5 -32.85 -6.88 18.41
N ARG A 6 -32.69 -7.61 19.53
CA ARG A 6 -32.57 -9.07 19.48
C ARG A 6 -33.85 -9.72 18.98
N GLU A 7 -35.00 -9.20 19.40
CA GLU A 7 -36.30 -9.66 18.92
C GLU A 7 -36.51 -9.30 17.44
N ALA A 8 -36.13 -8.10 17.02
CA ALA A 8 -36.26 -7.65 15.62
C ALA A 8 -35.43 -8.50 14.65
N TYR A 9 -34.25 -8.97 15.09
CA TYR A 9 -33.35 -9.82 14.30
C TYR A 9 -33.49 -11.32 14.59
N GLY A 10 -34.32 -11.70 15.56
CA GLY A 10 -34.54 -13.10 15.92
C GLY A 10 -35.11 -13.90 14.76
N ASP A 11 -34.48 -15.04 14.46
CA ASP A 11 -34.83 -15.92 13.34
C ASP A 11 -34.76 -15.27 11.93
N ARG A 12 -34.20 -14.06 11.83
CA ARG A 12 -34.03 -13.33 10.56
C ARG A 12 -32.74 -13.70 9.86
N ALA A 13 -32.68 -13.43 8.54
CA ALA A 13 -31.42 -13.40 7.81
C ALA A 13 -31.06 -12.03 7.25
N ILE A 14 -29.76 -11.72 7.30
CA ILE A 14 -29.17 -10.50 6.76
C ILE A 14 -28.31 -10.85 5.54
N LEU A 15 -28.46 -10.12 4.43
CA LEU A 15 -27.46 -10.08 3.37
C LEU A 15 -26.59 -8.84 3.54
N LEU A 16 -25.29 -9.04 3.71
CA LEU A 16 -24.29 -7.98 3.79
C LEU A 16 -23.40 -7.99 2.54
N THR A 17 -23.30 -6.84 1.89
CA THR A 17 -22.29 -6.58 0.85
C THR A 17 -21.20 -5.65 1.39
N GLY A 18 -19.97 -5.78 0.87
CA GLY A 18 -18.84 -4.97 1.34
C GLY A 18 -18.26 -5.44 2.68
N GLY A 19 -18.54 -6.68 3.09
CA GLY A 19 -18.09 -7.26 4.36
C GLY A 19 -16.57 -7.31 4.57
N THR A 20 -15.79 -7.30 3.48
CA THR A 20 -14.32 -7.25 3.53
C THR A 20 -13.76 -5.84 3.75
N GLY A 21 -14.61 -4.80 3.66
CA GLY A 21 -14.26 -3.42 3.97
C GLY A 21 -14.23 -3.15 5.47
N PHE A 22 -13.81 -1.95 5.88
CA PHE A 22 -13.68 -1.59 7.30
C PHE A 22 -15.01 -1.62 8.05
N LEU A 23 -15.99 -0.84 7.59
CA LEU A 23 -17.33 -0.85 8.17
C LEU A 23 -17.97 -2.24 8.06
N GLY A 24 -17.78 -2.93 6.94
CA GLY A 24 -18.27 -4.30 6.73
C GLY A 24 -17.70 -5.30 7.74
N THR A 25 -16.39 -5.25 8.02
CA THR A 25 -15.75 -6.14 8.99
C THR A 25 -16.26 -5.85 10.41
N ALA A 26 -16.47 -4.58 10.75
CA ALA A 26 -17.07 -4.17 12.02
C ALA A 26 -18.53 -4.63 12.16
N LEU A 27 -19.31 -4.54 11.06
CA LEU A 27 -20.68 -5.07 11.00
C LEU A 27 -20.71 -6.58 11.21
N VAL A 28 -19.84 -7.35 10.54
CA VAL A 28 -19.75 -8.81 10.72
C VAL A 28 -19.41 -9.15 12.18
N GLU A 29 -18.41 -8.50 12.76
CA GLU A 29 -18.04 -8.68 14.17
C GLU A 29 -19.22 -8.40 15.09
N LYS A 30 -19.86 -7.23 14.94
CA LYS A 30 -20.96 -6.83 15.80
C LYS A 30 -22.18 -7.73 15.66
N ILE A 31 -22.51 -8.17 14.44
CA ILE A 31 -23.61 -9.10 14.20
C ILE A 31 -23.32 -10.44 14.90
N LEU A 32 -22.13 -11.00 14.71
CA LEU A 32 -21.76 -12.28 15.32
C LEU A 32 -21.68 -12.22 16.85
N ARG A 33 -21.24 -11.09 17.42
CA ARG A 33 -21.13 -10.93 18.87
C ARG A 33 -22.44 -10.50 19.53
N GLY A 34 -23.18 -9.59 18.89
CA GLY A 34 -24.30 -8.85 19.48
C GLY A 34 -25.69 -9.35 19.09
N LEU A 35 -25.83 -10.16 18.04
CA LEU A 35 -27.10 -10.73 17.58
C LEU A 35 -27.08 -12.27 17.57
N PRO A 36 -26.97 -12.92 18.75
CA PRO A 36 -26.94 -14.38 18.84
C PRO A 36 -28.26 -15.06 18.44
N GLU A 37 -29.37 -14.34 18.28
CA GLU A 37 -30.64 -14.89 17.77
C GLU A 37 -30.76 -14.83 16.24
N LEU A 38 -29.79 -14.19 15.55
CA LEU A 38 -29.81 -14.13 14.10
C LEU A 38 -29.64 -15.53 13.52
N ARG A 39 -30.58 -15.95 12.66
CA ARG A 39 -30.55 -17.27 12.02
C ARG A 39 -29.38 -17.39 11.04
N ARG A 40 -29.18 -16.37 10.19
CA ARG A 40 -28.14 -16.44 9.16
C ARG A 40 -27.63 -15.07 8.70
N LEU A 41 -26.32 -14.95 8.54
CA LEU A 41 -25.65 -13.86 7.86
C LEU A 41 -25.15 -14.35 6.50
N TYR A 42 -25.77 -13.89 5.43
CA TYR A 42 -25.26 -14.02 4.07
C TYR A 42 -24.22 -12.95 3.80
N LEU A 43 -23.02 -13.37 3.39
CA LEU A 43 -21.92 -12.46 3.12
C LEU A 43 -21.48 -12.56 1.67
N LEU A 44 -21.76 -11.54 0.87
CA LEU A 44 -21.28 -11.46 -0.51
C LEU A 44 -19.81 -11.06 -0.51
N VAL A 45 -18.94 -11.94 -0.99
CA VAL A 45 -17.49 -11.74 -1.05
C VAL A 45 -17.02 -11.89 -2.48
N ARG A 46 -16.43 -10.81 -3.02
CA ARG A 46 -15.79 -10.82 -4.33
C ARG A 46 -14.51 -11.66 -4.29
N PRO A 47 -14.29 -12.61 -5.21
CA PRO A 47 -13.02 -13.34 -5.27
C PRO A 47 -11.88 -12.40 -5.69
N SER A 48 -10.65 -12.81 -5.42
CA SER A 48 -9.44 -12.14 -5.94
C SER A 48 -8.77 -13.03 -6.98
N LYS A 49 -7.75 -12.51 -7.69
CA LYS A 49 -7.00 -13.33 -8.67
C LYS A 49 -6.34 -14.57 -8.07
N GLU A 50 -6.02 -14.52 -6.77
CA GLU A 50 -5.24 -15.56 -6.07
C GLU A 50 -6.06 -16.39 -5.07
N LYS A 51 -7.23 -15.89 -4.65
CA LYS A 51 -8.04 -16.48 -3.56
C LYS A 51 -9.53 -16.43 -3.88
N GLY A 52 -10.23 -17.54 -3.64
CA GLY A 52 -11.68 -17.63 -3.66
C GLY A 52 -12.36 -16.89 -2.48
N ALA A 53 -13.68 -16.76 -2.53
CA ALA A 53 -14.46 -16.02 -1.54
C ALA A 53 -14.32 -16.54 -0.10
N ASP A 54 -14.38 -17.86 0.09
CA ASP A 54 -14.24 -18.47 1.42
C ASP A 54 -12.86 -18.20 2.02
N GLU A 55 -11.79 -18.39 1.23
CA GLU A 55 -10.43 -18.12 1.71
C GLU A 55 -10.27 -16.64 2.10
N ARG A 56 -10.84 -15.73 1.32
CA ARG A 56 -10.85 -14.31 1.65
C ARG A 56 -11.64 -14.02 2.92
N PHE A 57 -12.80 -14.64 3.12
CA PHE A 57 -13.56 -14.49 4.35
C PHE A 57 -12.75 -14.93 5.58
N TRP A 58 -12.23 -16.16 5.56
CA TRP A 58 -11.47 -16.70 6.70
C TRP A 58 -10.16 -15.94 6.95
N LYS A 59 -9.40 -15.58 5.90
CA LYS A 59 -8.10 -14.92 6.06
C LYS A 59 -8.18 -13.41 6.18
N ASP A 60 -8.96 -12.75 5.34
CA ASP A 60 -8.96 -11.28 5.23
C ASP A 60 -9.98 -10.65 6.20
N VAL A 61 -11.12 -11.29 6.48
CA VAL A 61 -12.15 -10.78 7.42
C VAL A 61 -11.88 -11.33 8.81
N LEU A 62 -12.00 -12.64 9.01
CA LEU A 62 -11.84 -13.24 10.33
C LEU A 62 -10.39 -13.18 10.82
N GLY A 63 -9.40 -13.11 9.94
CA GLY A 63 -8.00 -12.86 10.32
C GLY A 63 -7.69 -11.44 10.83
N SER A 64 -8.70 -10.55 10.87
CA SER A 64 -8.65 -9.24 11.51
C SER A 64 -8.64 -9.36 13.04
N ALA A 65 -7.93 -8.45 13.70
CA ALA A 65 -7.92 -8.32 15.17
C ALA A 65 -9.30 -7.97 15.74
N ALA A 66 -10.25 -7.53 14.90
CA ALA A 66 -11.62 -7.27 15.31
C ALA A 66 -12.26 -8.46 16.05
N PHE A 67 -11.90 -9.68 15.64
CA PHE A 67 -12.48 -10.91 16.15
C PHE A 67 -11.67 -11.51 17.30
N ASP A 68 -10.61 -10.86 17.80
CA ASP A 68 -9.77 -11.39 18.88
C ASP A 68 -10.61 -11.67 20.15
N GLY A 69 -11.41 -10.71 20.60
CA GLY A 69 -12.30 -10.93 21.75
C GLY A 69 -13.36 -12.01 21.53
N LEU A 70 -13.87 -12.17 20.30
CA LEU A 70 -14.82 -13.24 19.98
C LEU A 70 -14.13 -14.62 19.95
N ARG A 71 -12.90 -14.69 19.45
CA ARG A 71 -12.07 -15.91 19.49
C ARG A 71 -11.71 -16.30 20.92
N GLU A 72 -11.29 -15.35 21.74
CA GLU A 72 -10.95 -15.60 23.15
C GLU A 72 -12.17 -16.14 23.91
N ARG A 73 -13.36 -15.57 23.66
CA ARG A 73 -14.60 -16.00 24.30
C ARG A 73 -15.08 -17.39 23.87
N LEU A 74 -14.94 -17.73 22.58
CA LEU A 74 -15.47 -18.98 22.02
C LEU A 74 -14.43 -20.11 21.98
N GLY A 75 -13.14 -19.81 22.10
CA GLY A 75 -12.08 -20.81 22.05
C GLY A 75 -12.13 -21.66 20.77
N GLU A 76 -12.11 -22.98 20.95
CA GLU A 76 -12.16 -23.96 19.85
C GLU A 76 -13.50 -23.93 19.08
N ASP A 77 -14.59 -23.49 19.72
CA ASP A 77 -15.92 -23.42 19.10
C ASP A 77 -16.07 -22.23 18.14
N PHE A 78 -15.10 -21.31 18.09
CA PHE A 78 -15.18 -20.10 17.26
C PHE A 78 -15.49 -20.42 15.79
N GLU A 79 -14.78 -21.38 15.19
CA GLU A 79 -15.01 -21.71 13.79
C GLU A 79 -16.37 -22.38 13.56
N GLY A 80 -16.80 -23.26 14.47
CA GLY A 80 -18.10 -23.92 14.40
C GLY A 80 -19.24 -22.90 14.47
N TYR A 81 -19.18 -22.01 15.46
CA TYR A 81 -20.11 -20.89 15.64
C TYR A 81 -20.24 -20.02 14.39
N VAL A 82 -19.11 -19.69 13.75
CA VAL A 82 -19.09 -18.90 12.53
C VAL A 82 -19.69 -19.68 11.36
N ARG A 83 -19.32 -20.96 11.16
CA ARG A 83 -19.82 -21.78 10.04
C ARG A 83 -21.32 -22.00 10.10
N GLU A 84 -21.87 -22.14 11.31
CA GLU A 84 -23.31 -22.29 11.52
C GLU A 84 -24.09 -21.04 11.09
N ARG A 85 -23.52 -19.86 11.34
CA ARG A 85 -24.23 -18.57 11.19
C ARG A 85 -23.91 -17.83 9.90
N VAL A 86 -22.73 -18.03 9.31
CA VAL A 86 -22.29 -17.27 8.14
C VAL A 86 -22.30 -18.12 6.89
N ARG A 87 -23.09 -17.69 5.91
CA ARG A 87 -23.08 -18.24 4.55
C ARG A 87 -22.34 -17.29 3.62
N VAL A 88 -21.11 -17.67 3.24
CA VAL A 88 -20.32 -16.92 2.25
C VAL A 88 -20.87 -17.19 0.85
N LEU A 89 -21.09 -16.13 0.09
CA LEU A 89 -21.50 -16.17 -1.31
C LEU A 89 -20.39 -15.55 -2.16
N GLU A 90 -19.80 -16.35 -3.05
CA GLU A 90 -18.84 -15.85 -4.03
C GLU A 90 -19.59 -15.06 -5.11
N GLY A 91 -19.37 -13.75 -5.16
CA GLY A 91 -20.06 -12.90 -6.13
C GLY A 91 -19.59 -11.44 -6.10
N ASP A 92 -20.04 -10.68 -7.09
CA ASP A 92 -19.66 -9.29 -7.31
C ASP A 92 -20.91 -8.44 -7.56
N VAL A 93 -21.05 -7.32 -6.84
CA VAL A 93 -22.17 -6.40 -7.03
C VAL A 93 -22.18 -5.75 -8.41
N HIS A 94 -21.06 -5.76 -9.14
CA HIS A 94 -20.98 -5.27 -10.52
C HIS A 94 -21.38 -6.32 -11.56
N ALA A 95 -21.52 -7.59 -11.17
CA ALA A 95 -21.93 -8.66 -12.08
C ALA A 95 -23.46 -8.73 -12.18
N PRO A 96 -24.01 -9.12 -13.34
CA PRO A 96 -25.42 -9.46 -13.47
C PRO A 96 -25.82 -10.50 -12.41
N SER A 97 -26.96 -10.29 -11.76
CA SER A 97 -27.46 -11.16 -10.69
C SER A 97 -26.43 -11.44 -9.57
N LEU A 98 -25.55 -10.47 -9.29
CA LEU A 98 -24.43 -10.57 -8.33
C LEU A 98 -23.38 -11.63 -8.68
N GLY A 99 -23.44 -12.22 -9.89
CA GLY A 99 -22.64 -13.38 -10.26
C GLY A 99 -23.10 -14.69 -9.61
N LEU A 100 -24.31 -14.73 -9.03
CA LEU A 100 -24.86 -15.90 -8.35
C LEU A 100 -25.73 -16.74 -9.29
N GLY A 101 -25.75 -18.05 -9.05
CA GLY A 101 -26.63 -18.98 -9.76
C GLY A 101 -28.09 -18.89 -9.29
N GLU A 102 -29.02 -19.41 -10.10
CA GLU A 102 -30.47 -19.36 -9.81
C GLU A 102 -30.84 -19.94 -8.44
N GLY A 103 -30.22 -21.04 -8.04
CA GLY A 103 -30.46 -21.66 -6.73
C GLY A 103 -30.10 -20.76 -5.55
N GLN A 104 -28.97 -20.05 -5.63
CA GLN A 104 -28.56 -19.09 -4.59
C GLN A 104 -29.47 -17.86 -4.57
N LEU A 105 -29.93 -17.39 -5.73
CA LEU A 105 -30.88 -16.29 -5.82
C LEU A 105 -32.24 -16.66 -5.23
N ALA A 106 -32.72 -17.88 -5.49
CA ALA A 106 -33.95 -18.40 -4.90
C ALA A 106 -33.83 -18.62 -3.38
N GLU A 107 -32.66 -19.02 -2.89
CA GLU A 107 -32.34 -19.06 -1.46
C GLU A 107 -32.44 -17.65 -0.85
N LEU A 108 -31.73 -16.67 -1.41
CA LEU A 108 -31.76 -15.29 -0.93
C LEU A 108 -33.18 -14.70 -0.95
N SER A 109 -33.95 -14.98 -2.00
CA SER A 109 -35.34 -14.53 -2.14
C SER A 109 -36.25 -14.98 -1.00
N ARG A 110 -36.11 -16.25 -0.59
CA ARG A 110 -36.94 -16.90 0.43
C ARG A 110 -36.48 -16.62 1.85
N GLU A 111 -35.21 -16.30 2.05
CA GLU A 111 -34.61 -16.24 3.38
C GLU A 111 -34.23 -14.84 3.87
N VAL A 112 -33.86 -13.90 3.00
CA VAL A 112 -33.29 -12.62 3.43
C VAL A 112 -34.37 -11.62 3.85
N ASP A 113 -34.32 -11.17 5.10
CA ASP A 113 -35.24 -10.17 5.66
C ASP A 113 -34.64 -8.75 5.64
N VAL A 114 -33.32 -8.62 5.64
CA VAL A 114 -32.61 -7.33 5.64
C VAL A 114 -31.42 -7.38 4.68
N VAL A 115 -31.30 -6.36 3.82
CA VAL A 115 -30.13 -6.16 2.97
C VAL A 115 -29.36 -4.94 3.48
N ILE A 116 -28.10 -5.14 3.87
CA ILE A 116 -27.18 -4.05 4.22
C ILE A 116 -26.17 -3.87 3.08
N HIS A 117 -26.38 -2.82 2.30
CA HIS A 117 -25.52 -2.48 1.17
C HIS A 117 -24.41 -1.50 1.58
N SER A 118 -23.27 -2.06 2.02
CA SER A 118 -22.06 -1.30 2.40
C SER A 118 -20.95 -1.36 1.34
N ALA A 119 -21.12 -2.10 0.24
CA ALA A 119 -20.14 -2.14 -0.84
C ALA A 119 -20.08 -0.78 -1.56
N ALA A 120 -18.93 -0.12 -1.50
CA ALA A 120 -18.70 1.15 -2.20
C ALA A 120 -17.19 1.40 -2.39
N SER A 121 -16.86 2.16 -3.43
CA SER A 121 -15.51 2.70 -3.61
C SER A 121 -15.41 4.08 -2.95
N VAL A 122 -14.57 4.20 -1.91
CA VAL A 122 -14.28 5.48 -1.23
C VAL A 122 -12.97 6.04 -1.78
N VAL A 123 -13.01 6.48 -3.04
CA VAL A 123 -11.85 7.04 -3.76
C VAL A 123 -12.29 8.35 -4.41
N PHE A 124 -11.77 9.47 -3.91
CA PHE A 124 -12.16 10.82 -4.36
C PHE A 124 -11.71 11.15 -5.79
N ASP A 125 -10.68 10.47 -6.28
CA ASP A 125 -10.15 10.55 -7.65
C ASP A 125 -10.41 9.26 -8.44
N ALA A 126 -11.55 8.61 -8.17
CA ALA A 126 -12.03 7.51 -8.99
C ALA A 126 -12.36 8.00 -10.41
N PRO A 127 -11.97 7.26 -11.46
CA PRO A 127 -12.50 7.46 -12.80
C PRO A 127 -14.03 7.41 -12.79
N LEU A 128 -14.69 8.28 -13.58
CA LEU A 128 -16.14 8.42 -13.60
C LEU A 128 -16.88 7.10 -13.88
N ASP A 129 -16.38 6.30 -14.82
CA ASP A 129 -16.89 4.96 -15.14
C ASP A 129 -16.83 4.02 -13.93
N ALA A 130 -15.68 3.93 -13.27
CA ALA A 130 -15.50 3.12 -12.07
C ALA A 130 -16.37 3.61 -10.90
N ALA A 131 -16.55 4.93 -10.76
CA ALA A 131 -17.38 5.52 -9.72
C ALA A 131 -18.88 5.20 -9.92
N LEU A 132 -19.38 5.26 -11.16
CA LEU A 132 -20.76 4.91 -11.50
C LEU A 132 -21.03 3.42 -11.38
N ALA A 133 -20.15 2.59 -11.94
CA ALA A 133 -20.24 1.13 -11.83
C ALA A 133 -20.28 0.71 -10.35
N SER A 134 -19.44 1.35 -9.53
CA SER A 134 -19.31 1.02 -8.12
C SER A 134 -20.48 1.48 -7.25
N ASN A 135 -20.78 2.77 -7.29
CA ASN A 135 -21.68 3.39 -6.32
C ASN A 135 -23.12 3.46 -6.80
N VAL A 136 -23.39 3.41 -8.10
CA VAL A 136 -24.74 3.54 -8.65
C VAL A 136 -25.23 2.22 -9.23
N GLU A 137 -24.55 1.69 -10.24
CA GLU A 137 -25.02 0.51 -10.98
C GLU A 137 -25.08 -0.73 -10.09
N GLY A 138 -24.04 -0.99 -9.30
CA GLY A 138 -24.02 -2.12 -8.37
C GLY A 138 -25.09 -2.02 -7.27
N THR A 139 -25.37 -0.81 -6.78
CA THR A 139 -26.46 -0.56 -5.82
C THR A 139 -27.82 -0.85 -6.44
N LEU A 140 -28.07 -0.35 -7.66
CA LEU A 140 -29.35 -0.53 -8.35
C LEU A 140 -29.58 -1.97 -8.80
N GLY A 141 -28.52 -2.67 -9.23
CA GLY A 141 -28.57 -4.09 -9.55
C GLY A 141 -29.08 -4.90 -8.35
N LEU A 142 -28.49 -4.69 -7.17
CA LEU A 142 -28.91 -5.36 -5.95
C LEU A 142 -30.33 -4.96 -5.52
N LEU A 143 -30.69 -3.67 -5.59
CA LEU A 143 -32.03 -3.19 -5.26
C LEU A 143 -33.10 -3.85 -6.14
N ARG A 144 -32.88 -3.92 -7.45
CA ARG A 144 -33.81 -4.51 -8.42
C ARG A 144 -34.01 -6.00 -8.17
N LEU A 145 -32.96 -6.73 -7.82
CA LEU A 145 -33.05 -8.14 -7.40
C LEU A 145 -33.89 -8.27 -6.12
N ALA A 146 -33.53 -7.50 -5.08
CA ALA A 146 -34.21 -7.53 -3.78
C ALA A 146 -35.71 -7.18 -3.88
N ARG A 147 -36.09 -6.36 -4.87
CA ARG A 147 -37.49 -5.99 -5.11
C ARG A 147 -38.34 -7.17 -5.59
N GLY A 148 -37.71 -8.13 -6.28
CA GLY A 148 -38.35 -9.35 -6.74
C GLY A 148 -38.37 -10.48 -5.71
N TRP A 149 -37.80 -10.26 -4.51
CA TRP A 149 -37.69 -11.32 -3.50
C TRP A 149 -38.96 -11.50 -2.68
N GLU A 150 -39.27 -12.75 -2.34
CA GLU A 150 -40.48 -13.14 -1.59
C GLU A 150 -40.55 -12.44 -0.23
N ARG A 151 -39.41 -12.34 0.47
CA ARG A 151 -39.35 -11.73 1.81
C ARG A 151 -39.50 -10.22 1.84
N ARG A 152 -39.33 -9.53 0.70
CA ARG A 152 -39.34 -8.06 0.60
C ARG A 152 -38.50 -7.40 1.71
N PRO A 153 -37.17 -7.56 1.64
CA PRO A 153 -36.29 -7.18 2.74
C PRO A 153 -36.28 -5.68 2.99
N THR A 154 -35.94 -5.26 4.22
CA THR A 154 -35.53 -3.87 4.45
C THR A 154 -34.23 -3.62 3.69
N PHE A 155 -34.21 -2.66 2.78
CA PHE A 155 -33.03 -2.27 2.03
C PHE A 155 -32.32 -1.11 2.73
N VAL A 156 -31.10 -1.36 3.20
CA VAL A 156 -30.28 -0.37 3.90
C VAL A 156 -29.15 0.05 2.99
N HIS A 157 -29.16 1.30 2.54
CA HIS A 157 -28.12 1.89 1.71
C HIS A 157 -27.15 2.72 2.57
N ILE A 158 -25.87 2.32 2.61
CA ILE A 158 -24.83 3.11 3.26
C ILE A 158 -24.33 4.18 2.28
N SER A 159 -24.64 5.44 2.59
CA SER A 159 -24.23 6.62 1.85
C SER A 159 -23.15 7.41 2.62
N THR A 160 -23.20 8.74 2.61
CA THR A 160 -22.32 9.62 3.38
C THR A 160 -23.03 10.95 3.68
N ALA A 161 -22.76 11.57 4.83
CA ALA A 161 -23.28 12.90 5.16
C ALA A 161 -22.84 13.97 4.15
N TYR A 162 -21.66 13.79 3.54
CA TYR A 162 -21.08 14.71 2.56
C TYR A 162 -21.79 14.73 1.19
N VAL A 163 -22.85 13.95 0.99
CA VAL A 163 -23.76 14.15 -0.16
C VAL A 163 -24.43 15.53 -0.14
N ALA A 164 -24.40 16.22 1.02
CA ALA A 164 -24.81 17.60 1.16
C ALA A 164 -24.01 18.58 0.30
N GLY A 165 -22.77 18.25 -0.08
CA GLY A 165 -21.91 19.11 -0.90
C GLY A 165 -21.72 20.51 -0.30
N VAL A 166 -21.90 21.54 -1.12
CA VAL A 166 -21.72 22.95 -0.72
C VAL A 166 -22.92 23.58 0.00
N ARG A 167 -23.90 22.78 0.45
CA ARG A 167 -25.04 23.30 1.23
C ARG A 167 -24.53 23.99 2.50
N ARG A 168 -25.23 25.04 2.91
CA ARG A 168 -24.87 25.86 4.08
C ARG A 168 -25.87 25.66 5.20
N GLY A 169 -25.39 25.74 6.44
CA GLY A 169 -26.24 25.64 7.62
C GLY A 169 -26.69 24.20 7.90
N LEU A 170 -27.83 24.07 8.59
CA LEU A 170 -28.32 22.79 9.06
C LEU A 170 -28.87 21.93 7.90
N VAL A 171 -28.30 20.74 7.71
CA VAL A 171 -28.72 19.76 6.70
C VAL A 171 -29.60 18.71 7.36
N PRO A 172 -30.89 18.59 6.98
CA PRO A 172 -31.83 17.69 7.64
C PRO A 172 -31.64 16.21 7.23
N GLU A 173 -32.13 15.32 8.09
CA GLU A 173 -32.27 13.88 7.83
C GLU A 173 -33.45 13.59 6.89
N ALA A 174 -33.32 14.03 5.64
CA ALA A 174 -34.33 13.88 4.59
C ALA A 174 -33.78 13.14 3.35
N PRO A 175 -34.65 12.41 2.62
CA PRO A 175 -34.33 11.86 1.29
C PRO A 175 -33.84 12.96 0.33
N PRO A 176 -33.03 12.61 -0.69
CA PRO A 176 -32.52 13.60 -1.64
C PRO A 176 -33.66 14.27 -2.42
N GLU A 177 -33.55 15.59 -2.57
CA GLU A 177 -34.48 16.43 -3.34
C GLU A 177 -34.19 16.37 -4.85
N GLY A 178 -35.11 16.93 -5.64
CA GLY A 178 -34.96 17.14 -7.09
C GLY A 178 -33.95 18.23 -7.50
N VAL A 179 -33.11 18.69 -6.56
CA VAL A 179 -32.05 19.68 -6.79
C VAL A 179 -30.70 19.17 -6.28
N SER A 180 -29.63 19.67 -6.87
CA SER A 180 -28.25 19.47 -6.44
C SER A 180 -27.89 20.41 -5.27
N PRO A 181 -26.72 20.23 -4.61
CA PRO A 181 -26.27 21.08 -3.50
C PRO A 181 -26.25 22.58 -3.77
N ASN A 182 -25.97 23.00 -5.01
CA ASN A 182 -25.97 24.42 -5.39
C ASN A 182 -27.34 24.93 -5.91
N GLY A 183 -28.41 24.13 -5.78
CA GLY A 183 -29.76 24.51 -6.17
C GLY A 183 -30.12 24.23 -7.64
N THR A 184 -29.22 23.60 -8.42
CA THR A 184 -29.53 23.25 -9.81
C THR A 184 -30.53 22.09 -9.86
N PRO A 185 -31.64 22.18 -10.62
CA PRO A 185 -32.54 21.05 -10.83
C PRO A 185 -31.80 19.83 -11.39
N LEU A 186 -32.08 18.65 -10.86
CA LEU A 186 -31.37 17.44 -11.22
C LEU A 186 -32.33 16.24 -11.33
N ASP A 187 -32.59 15.79 -12.56
CA ASP A 187 -33.16 14.46 -12.80
C ASP A 187 -32.03 13.42 -12.83
N PRO A 188 -32.01 12.47 -11.87
CA PRO A 188 -30.93 11.48 -11.79
C PRO A 188 -30.86 10.57 -13.02
N VAL A 189 -31.98 10.31 -13.72
CA VAL A 189 -31.99 9.44 -14.91
C VAL A 189 -31.36 10.14 -16.10
N ALA A 190 -31.75 11.39 -16.36
CA ALA A 190 -31.12 12.21 -17.39
C ALA A 190 -29.62 12.41 -17.12
N GLU A 191 -29.25 12.62 -15.85
CA GLU A 191 -27.85 12.78 -15.47
C GLU A 191 -27.04 11.51 -15.72
N LEU A 192 -27.54 10.32 -15.37
CA LEU A 192 -26.83 9.08 -15.66
C LEU A 192 -26.61 8.87 -17.15
N ARG A 193 -27.62 9.13 -18.00
CA ARG A 193 -27.47 9.06 -19.46
C ARG A 193 -26.38 10.00 -19.97
N ARG A 194 -26.32 11.22 -19.42
CA ARG A 194 -25.28 12.20 -19.75
C ARG A 194 -23.88 11.68 -19.39
N LEU A 195 -23.71 11.14 -18.19
CA LEU A 195 -22.41 10.64 -17.74
C LEU A 195 -21.97 9.41 -18.55
N SER A 196 -22.89 8.50 -18.90
CA SER A 196 -22.59 7.38 -19.80
C SER A 196 -22.16 7.83 -21.20
N ALA A 197 -22.77 8.89 -21.72
CA ALA A 197 -22.37 9.49 -22.99
C ALA A 197 -20.95 10.11 -22.90
N GLU A 198 -20.64 10.82 -21.83
CA GLU A 198 -19.30 11.38 -21.57
C GLU A 198 -18.23 10.28 -21.48
N ILE A 199 -18.52 9.18 -20.78
CA ILE A 199 -17.60 8.03 -20.70
C ILE A 199 -17.32 7.47 -22.11
N SER A 200 -18.37 7.29 -22.90
CA SER A 200 -18.27 6.78 -24.27
C SER A 200 -17.47 7.74 -25.17
N GLU A 201 -17.64 9.05 -24.99
CA GLU A 201 -16.89 10.07 -25.72
C GLU A 201 -15.39 10.04 -25.38
N VAL A 202 -15.03 9.97 -24.09
CA VAL A 202 -13.62 9.86 -23.67
C VAL A 202 -12.98 8.60 -24.24
N GLU A 203 -13.71 7.48 -24.21
CA GLU A 203 -13.21 6.21 -24.74
C GLU A 203 -13.03 6.25 -26.27
N ARG A 204 -13.93 6.93 -27.00
CA ARG A 204 -13.77 7.21 -28.43
C ARG A 204 -12.58 8.13 -28.71
N ALA A 205 -12.44 9.23 -27.96
CA ALA A 205 -11.35 10.19 -28.10
C ALA A 205 -9.98 9.55 -27.83
N SER A 206 -9.92 8.60 -26.90
CA SER A 206 -8.68 7.86 -26.59
C SER A 206 -8.11 7.07 -27.78
N ARG A 207 -8.96 6.76 -28.79
CA ARG A 207 -8.60 5.99 -30.00
C ARG A 207 -8.42 6.86 -31.23
N GLU A 208 -8.51 8.18 -31.12
CA GLU A 208 -8.33 9.07 -32.26
C GLU A 208 -6.90 8.99 -32.80
N ARG A 209 -6.76 8.98 -34.14
CA ARG A 209 -5.48 8.76 -34.84
C ARG A 209 -4.36 9.68 -34.34
N GLY A 210 -4.68 10.94 -34.07
CA GLY A 210 -3.69 11.93 -33.60
C GLY A 210 -3.12 11.60 -32.21
N LEU A 211 -3.96 11.07 -31.31
CA LEU A 211 -3.55 10.71 -29.96
C LEU A 211 -2.83 9.36 -29.94
N MET A 212 -3.32 8.38 -30.71
CA MET A 212 -2.65 7.08 -30.86
C MET A 212 -1.22 7.21 -31.38
N ARG A 213 -0.98 8.06 -32.39
CA ARG A 213 0.39 8.35 -32.88
C ARG A 213 1.29 8.96 -31.81
N ARG A 214 0.74 9.80 -30.92
CA ARG A 214 1.51 10.35 -29.79
C ARG A 214 1.91 9.25 -28.80
N PHE A 215 0.98 8.35 -28.47
CA PHE A 215 1.27 7.21 -27.59
C PHE A 215 2.30 6.27 -28.19
N GLU A 216 2.23 6.00 -29.50
CA GLU A 216 3.25 5.20 -30.22
C GLU A 216 4.63 5.86 -30.13
N THR A 217 4.71 7.16 -30.40
CA THR A 217 5.97 7.92 -30.32
C THR A 217 6.55 7.90 -28.91
N GLU A 218 5.70 8.05 -27.89
CA GLU A 218 6.11 8.01 -26.48
C GLU A 218 6.57 6.61 -26.06
N ALA A 219 5.83 5.57 -26.44
CA ALA A 219 6.19 4.18 -26.17
C ALA A 219 7.55 3.80 -26.80
N GLN A 220 7.77 4.16 -28.07
CA GLN A 220 9.04 3.94 -28.75
C GLN A 220 10.20 4.69 -28.07
N ARG A 221 9.96 5.92 -27.60
CA ARG A 221 10.98 6.71 -26.89
C ARG A 221 11.35 6.09 -25.53
N GLU A 222 10.40 5.53 -24.80
CA GLU A 222 10.64 4.91 -23.49
C GLU A 222 11.32 3.55 -23.59
N LEU A 223 10.94 2.73 -24.57
CA LEU A 223 11.48 1.37 -24.76
C LEU A 223 12.80 1.36 -25.56
N GLY A 224 13.09 2.42 -26.33
CA GLY A 224 14.27 2.49 -27.20
C GLY A 224 14.15 1.63 -28.46
N LEU A 225 15.24 1.49 -29.23
CA LEU A 225 15.30 0.78 -30.52
C LEU A 225 15.24 -0.76 -30.43
N VAL A 226 15.01 -1.33 -29.24
CA VAL A 226 15.16 -2.78 -28.96
C VAL A 226 13.85 -3.42 -28.46
N GLY A 227 12.80 -2.64 -28.20
CA GLY A 227 11.51 -3.19 -27.78
C GLY A 227 10.84 -3.97 -28.92
N SER A 228 10.27 -5.14 -28.62
CA SER A 228 9.49 -5.90 -29.61
C SER A 228 8.19 -5.15 -29.98
N GLU A 229 7.61 -5.47 -31.14
CA GLU A 229 6.32 -4.87 -31.55
C GLU A 229 5.21 -5.10 -30.51
N GLU A 230 5.20 -6.27 -29.88
CA GLU A 230 4.25 -6.61 -28.82
C GLU A 230 4.45 -5.74 -27.57
N GLU A 231 5.70 -5.48 -27.16
CA GLU A 231 6.01 -4.61 -26.02
C GLU A 231 5.61 -3.15 -26.29
N VAL A 232 5.84 -2.66 -27.51
CA VAL A 232 5.40 -1.33 -27.94
C VAL A 232 3.87 -1.25 -27.91
N ALA A 233 3.16 -2.23 -28.49
CA ALA A 233 1.69 -2.25 -28.49
C ALA A 233 1.11 -2.30 -27.07
N ALA A 234 1.68 -3.14 -26.19
CA ALA A 234 1.28 -3.21 -24.78
C ALA A 234 1.51 -1.87 -24.06
N ARG A 235 2.63 -1.19 -24.35
CA ARG A 235 2.93 0.12 -23.76
C ARG A 235 2.00 1.21 -24.28
N VAL A 236 1.67 1.21 -25.57
CA VAL A 236 0.67 2.11 -26.17
C VAL A 236 -0.69 1.94 -25.48
N GLU A 237 -1.14 0.71 -25.29
CA GLU A 237 -2.41 0.44 -24.60
C GLU A 237 -2.37 0.89 -23.13
N GLN A 238 -1.24 0.74 -22.44
CA GLN A 238 -1.07 1.29 -21.08
C GLN A 238 -1.17 2.82 -21.06
N LEU A 239 -0.52 3.52 -21.99
CA LEU A 239 -0.58 4.97 -22.11
C LEU A 239 -1.99 5.44 -22.43
N ARG A 240 -2.69 4.78 -23.36
CA ARG A 240 -4.09 5.06 -23.69
C ARG A 240 -5.00 4.93 -22.47
N ARG A 241 -4.90 3.81 -21.75
CA ARG A 241 -5.67 3.58 -20.52
C ARG A 241 -5.37 4.61 -19.44
N ALA A 242 -4.10 4.97 -19.27
CA ALA A 242 -3.70 6.01 -18.31
C ALA A 242 -4.30 7.38 -18.67
N TRP A 243 -4.27 7.75 -19.96
CA TRP A 243 -4.88 8.97 -20.46
C TRP A 243 -6.39 9.00 -20.26
N ALA A 244 -7.08 7.93 -20.67
CA ALA A 244 -8.54 7.82 -20.51
C ALA A 244 -8.93 7.91 -19.03
N ARG A 245 -8.19 7.20 -18.16
CA ARG A 245 -8.36 7.25 -16.71
C ARG A 245 -8.23 8.68 -16.18
N GLU A 246 -7.17 9.40 -16.54
CA GLU A 246 -6.96 10.78 -16.09
C GLU A 246 -8.09 11.71 -16.55
N ARG A 247 -8.53 11.56 -17.81
CA ARG A 247 -9.63 12.36 -18.36
C ARG A 247 -10.96 12.09 -17.67
N LEU A 248 -11.28 10.83 -17.37
CA LEU A 248 -12.49 10.46 -16.64
C LEU A 248 -12.49 10.98 -15.21
N VAL A 249 -11.32 11.01 -14.54
CA VAL A 249 -11.18 11.63 -13.21
C VAL A 249 -11.44 13.14 -13.27
N GLU A 250 -10.88 13.82 -14.28
CA GLU A 250 -11.09 15.26 -14.50
C GLU A 250 -12.57 15.56 -14.74
N ARG A 251 -13.18 14.93 -15.74
CA ARG A 251 -14.60 15.13 -16.11
C ARG A 251 -15.57 14.84 -14.98
N GLY A 252 -15.37 13.73 -14.26
CA GLY A 252 -16.24 13.38 -13.12
C GLY A 252 -16.19 14.44 -12.01
N ASN A 253 -15.00 14.94 -11.69
CA ASN A 253 -14.83 15.97 -10.67
C ASN A 253 -15.29 17.36 -11.12
N GLU A 254 -15.10 17.72 -12.41
CA GLU A 254 -15.65 18.94 -12.99
C GLU A 254 -17.18 18.95 -12.89
N ARG A 255 -17.82 17.85 -13.30
CA ARG A 255 -19.28 17.74 -13.25
C ARG A 255 -19.81 17.77 -11.82
N ALA A 256 -19.17 17.06 -10.90
CA ALA A 256 -19.51 17.08 -9.48
C ALA A 256 -19.51 18.53 -8.93
N ARG A 257 -18.43 19.27 -9.17
CA ARG A 257 -18.29 20.67 -8.71
C ARG A 257 -19.28 21.62 -9.37
N ALA A 258 -19.57 21.43 -10.65
CA ALA A 258 -20.55 22.23 -11.38
C ALA A 258 -21.96 22.13 -10.75
N LEU A 259 -22.27 21.00 -10.11
CA LEU A 259 -23.55 20.77 -9.42
C LEU A 259 -23.46 21.00 -7.89
N GLY A 260 -22.28 21.37 -7.36
CA GLY A 260 -22.08 21.69 -5.96
C GLY A 260 -21.63 20.52 -5.06
N TRP A 261 -21.19 19.40 -5.63
CA TRP A 261 -20.48 18.37 -4.87
C TRP A 261 -18.96 18.61 -4.87
N HIS A 262 -18.28 18.13 -3.84
CA HIS A 262 -16.83 18.35 -3.69
C HIS A 262 -16.02 17.52 -4.70
N ASP A 263 -16.48 16.30 -4.96
CA ASP A 263 -15.81 15.31 -5.79
C ASP A 263 -16.78 14.28 -6.38
N VAL A 264 -16.25 13.41 -7.24
CA VAL A 264 -17.02 12.33 -7.89
C VAL A 264 -17.59 11.32 -6.89
N TYR A 265 -16.97 11.13 -5.72
CA TYR A 265 -17.43 10.18 -4.71
C TYR A 265 -18.75 10.66 -4.08
N THR A 266 -18.78 11.88 -3.55
CA THR A 266 -19.98 12.49 -2.96
C THR A 266 -21.10 12.64 -3.99
N PHE A 267 -20.75 13.00 -5.23
CA PHE A 267 -21.69 13.08 -6.34
C PHE A 267 -22.35 11.73 -6.66
N THR A 268 -21.55 10.68 -6.87
CA THR A 268 -22.09 9.35 -7.24
C THR A 268 -22.86 8.69 -6.11
N LYS A 269 -22.48 8.90 -4.84
CA LYS A 269 -23.32 8.52 -3.68
C LYS A 269 -24.66 9.23 -3.68
N SER A 270 -24.67 10.53 -3.97
CA SER A 270 -25.90 11.31 -4.05
C SER A 270 -26.81 10.86 -5.21
N LEU A 271 -26.22 10.47 -6.36
CA LEU A 271 -26.96 9.86 -7.46
C LEU A 271 -27.54 8.49 -7.09
N ALA A 272 -26.76 7.66 -6.38
CA ALA A 272 -27.22 6.36 -5.90
C ALA A 272 -28.43 6.48 -4.97
N GLU A 273 -28.41 7.41 -4.02
CA GLU A 273 -29.56 7.68 -3.14
C GLU A 273 -30.82 8.06 -3.95
N ARG A 274 -30.68 8.98 -4.91
CA ARG A 274 -31.81 9.43 -5.75
C ARG A 274 -32.40 8.29 -6.56
N MET A 275 -31.54 7.45 -7.14
CA MET A 275 -31.99 6.30 -7.92
C MET A 275 -32.61 5.22 -7.05
N VAL A 276 -32.06 4.95 -5.86
CA VAL A 276 -32.63 3.98 -4.91
C VAL A 276 -34.00 4.43 -4.42
N VAL A 277 -34.17 5.71 -4.06
CA VAL A 277 -35.47 6.27 -3.67
C VAL A 277 -36.47 6.17 -4.82
N ARG A 278 -36.03 6.41 -6.06
CA ARG A 278 -36.88 6.33 -7.25
C ARG A 278 -37.30 4.89 -7.59
N GLU A 279 -36.39 3.93 -7.49
CA GLU A 279 -36.59 2.57 -8.02
C GLU A 279 -37.03 1.52 -7.00
N ARG A 280 -37.00 1.83 -5.70
CA ARG A 280 -37.30 0.88 -4.60
C ARG A 280 -38.66 0.17 -4.74
N GLY A 281 -39.63 0.79 -5.39
CA GLY A 281 -41.02 0.35 -5.36
C GLY A 281 -41.56 0.34 -3.92
N GLU A 282 -42.07 -0.81 -3.48
CA GLU A 282 -42.64 -0.97 -2.13
C GLU A 282 -41.63 -1.46 -1.08
N LEU A 283 -40.36 -1.66 -1.45
CA LEU A 283 -39.35 -2.09 -0.48
C LEU A 283 -39.19 -1.05 0.64
N PRO A 284 -39.16 -1.48 1.92
CA PRO A 284 -38.76 -0.62 3.02
C PRO A 284 -37.33 -0.13 2.80
N LEU A 285 -37.12 1.19 2.87
CA LEU A 285 -35.84 1.81 2.55
C LEU A 285 -35.30 2.62 3.72
N VAL A 286 -34.06 2.33 4.08
CA VAL A 286 -33.27 3.09 5.05
C VAL A 286 -32.00 3.57 4.37
N ILE A 287 -31.68 4.86 4.49
CA ILE A 287 -30.41 5.43 4.04
C ILE A 287 -29.63 5.86 5.28
N VAL A 288 -28.44 5.31 5.47
CA VAL A 288 -27.53 5.72 6.55
C VAL A 288 -26.43 6.58 5.96
N ARG A 289 -26.28 7.82 6.44
CA ARG A 289 -25.29 8.81 6.02
C ARG A 289 -24.26 9.01 7.13
N PRO A 290 -23.22 8.17 7.22
CA PRO A 290 -22.11 8.43 8.13
C PRO A 290 -21.27 9.62 7.66
N ALA A 291 -20.71 10.35 8.62
CA ALA A 291 -19.62 11.29 8.39
C ALA A 291 -18.27 10.56 8.26
N ILE A 292 -17.16 11.18 8.67
CA ILE A 292 -15.83 10.58 8.53
C ILE A 292 -15.67 9.46 9.55
N ILE A 293 -15.71 8.22 9.08
CA ILE A 293 -15.57 7.03 9.94
C ILE A 293 -14.11 6.80 10.29
N GLU A 294 -13.81 6.84 11.58
CA GLU A 294 -12.48 6.54 12.14
C GLU A 294 -12.52 5.32 13.07
N SER A 295 -11.45 5.09 13.85
CA SER A 295 -11.33 3.91 14.71
C SER A 295 -12.52 3.72 15.65
N SER A 296 -12.70 2.52 16.18
CA SER A 296 -13.70 2.29 17.22
C SER A 296 -13.44 3.12 18.47
N TYR A 297 -14.51 3.51 19.15
CA TYR A 297 -14.45 4.13 20.46
C TYR A 297 -14.41 3.07 21.56
N ARG A 298 -15.29 2.08 21.49
CA ARG A 298 -15.41 0.98 22.46
C ARG A 298 -15.20 -0.38 21.82
N GLU A 299 -15.83 -0.65 20.68
CA GLU A 299 -15.94 -2.02 20.14
C GLU A 299 -15.40 -2.13 18.70
N PRO A 300 -14.70 -3.22 18.33
CA PRO A 300 -14.43 -4.45 19.11
C PRO A 300 -13.44 -4.26 20.26
N TYR A 301 -12.58 -3.24 20.18
CA TYR A 301 -11.79 -2.69 21.28
C TYR A 301 -11.43 -1.24 20.93
N PRO A 302 -11.12 -0.34 21.88
CA PRO A 302 -10.80 1.05 21.58
C PRO A 302 -9.61 1.18 20.61
N GLY A 303 -9.77 1.98 19.55
CA GLY A 303 -8.70 2.22 18.58
C GLY A 303 -8.58 1.12 17.50
N TRP A 304 -9.48 0.14 17.43
CA TRP A 304 -9.49 -0.79 16.30
C TRP A 304 -9.77 -0.03 15.00
N ILE A 305 -8.87 -0.19 14.03
CA ILE A 305 -8.97 0.43 12.72
C ILE A 305 -8.29 -0.43 11.66
N GLN A 306 -8.99 -0.72 10.57
CA GLN A 306 -8.46 -1.49 9.46
C GLN A 306 -8.00 -0.55 8.35
N GLY A 307 -6.79 -0.70 7.83
CA GLY A 307 -6.31 0.11 6.69
C GLY A 307 -6.17 1.60 7.00
N SER A 308 -5.78 2.40 5.99
CA SER A 308 -5.69 3.85 6.11
C SER A 308 -7.06 4.46 5.82
N ARG A 309 -7.62 5.23 6.74
CA ARG A 309 -8.92 5.93 6.61
C ARG A 309 -8.72 7.36 6.14
N MET A 310 -9.77 8.19 6.23
CA MET A 310 -9.77 9.51 5.58
C MET A 310 -8.81 10.48 6.28
N ALA A 311 -8.80 10.51 7.63
CA ALA A 311 -7.93 11.40 8.39
C ALA A 311 -6.48 10.90 8.48
N ASP A 312 -6.25 9.57 8.57
CA ASP A 312 -4.91 8.99 8.81
C ASP A 312 -3.81 9.51 7.88
N PRO A 313 -3.99 9.60 6.54
CA PRO A 313 -2.95 10.07 5.64
C PRO A 313 -2.53 11.51 5.93
N ILE A 314 -3.46 12.38 6.33
CA ILE A 314 -3.18 13.77 6.69
C ILE A 314 -2.43 13.81 8.01
N ILE A 315 -2.94 13.09 9.03
CA ILE A 315 -2.31 12.99 10.36
C ILE A 315 -0.86 12.48 10.22
N MET A 316 -0.64 11.45 9.40
CA MET A 316 0.70 10.90 9.16
C MET A 316 1.57 11.81 8.28
N ALA A 317 0.99 12.55 7.33
CA ALA A 317 1.74 13.53 6.53
C ALA A 317 2.18 14.72 7.39
N PHE A 318 1.34 15.14 8.34
CA PHE A 318 1.66 16.12 9.36
C PHE A 318 2.80 15.65 10.26
N ALA A 319 2.64 14.48 10.88
CA ALA A 319 3.61 13.91 11.81
C ALA A 319 4.99 13.66 11.18
N ARG A 320 5.04 13.45 9.85
CA ARG A 320 6.29 13.29 9.08
C ARG A 320 6.89 14.61 8.57
N GLY A 321 6.28 15.75 8.90
CA GLY A 321 6.72 17.07 8.43
C GLY A 321 6.55 17.30 6.92
N VAL A 322 5.71 16.51 6.25
CA VAL A 322 5.37 16.66 4.83
C VAL A 322 4.37 17.80 4.64
N LEU A 323 3.35 17.87 5.50
CA LEU A 323 2.35 18.93 5.49
C LEU A 323 2.69 19.99 6.55
N ARG A 324 3.18 21.16 6.11
CA ARG A 324 3.58 22.28 6.99
C ARG A 324 2.49 23.32 7.23
N GLU A 325 1.46 23.32 6.39
CA GLU A 325 0.34 24.26 6.44
C GLU A 325 -0.95 23.48 6.23
N PHE A 326 -2.01 23.86 6.92
CA PHE A 326 -3.33 23.23 6.73
C PHE A 326 -4.20 24.09 5.82
N PRO A 327 -4.76 23.52 4.72
CA PRO A 327 -5.50 24.27 3.71
C PRO A 327 -6.98 24.45 4.10
N GLY A 328 -7.27 24.79 5.34
CA GLY A 328 -8.63 24.88 5.88
C GLY A 328 -8.81 26.04 6.86
N ASP A 329 -10.05 26.22 7.29
CA ASP A 329 -10.40 27.16 8.35
C ASP A 329 -10.30 26.45 9.71
N PRO A 330 -9.51 26.96 10.68
CA PRO A 330 -9.37 26.35 12.01
C PRO A 330 -10.70 26.26 12.77
N ASP A 331 -11.68 27.12 12.46
CA ASP A 331 -13.00 27.13 13.08
C ASP A 331 -14.03 26.22 12.42
N SER A 332 -13.73 25.69 11.24
CA SER A 332 -14.62 24.74 10.59
C SER A 332 -14.72 23.44 11.40
N LEU A 333 -15.91 22.85 11.39
CA LEU A 333 -16.16 21.56 12.01
C LEU A 333 -15.48 20.45 11.22
N VAL A 334 -15.02 19.43 11.94
CA VAL A 334 -14.54 18.17 11.37
C VAL A 334 -15.40 17.04 11.94
N ASP A 335 -16.36 16.58 11.14
CA ASP A 335 -17.28 15.52 11.54
C ASP A 335 -16.60 14.14 11.51
N LEU A 336 -15.96 13.79 12.61
CA LEU A 336 -15.47 12.43 12.88
C LEU A 336 -16.55 11.61 13.59
N VAL A 337 -16.66 10.32 13.26
CA VAL A 337 -17.52 9.36 13.96
C VAL A 337 -16.81 8.02 14.16
N PRO A 338 -16.88 7.41 15.35
CA PRO A 338 -16.35 6.07 15.57
C PRO A 338 -17.08 5.00 14.76
N VAL A 339 -16.36 4.00 14.24
CA VAL A 339 -16.96 2.92 13.43
C VAL A 339 -18.05 2.14 14.16
N ASP A 340 -17.91 1.91 15.47
CA ASP A 340 -18.90 1.22 16.29
C ASP A 340 -20.21 2.01 16.44
N HIS A 341 -20.16 3.34 16.47
CA HIS A 341 -21.38 4.16 16.43
C HIS A 341 -22.13 3.99 15.12
N VAL A 342 -21.40 3.97 13.99
CA VAL A 342 -22.00 3.77 12.66
C VAL A 342 -22.60 2.38 12.53
N VAL A 343 -21.90 1.35 13.01
CA VAL A 343 -22.40 -0.03 13.04
C VAL A 343 -23.69 -0.13 13.86
N ASN A 344 -23.68 0.39 15.09
CA ASN A 344 -24.81 0.27 16.00
C ASN A 344 -26.03 1.05 15.49
N ALA A 345 -25.83 2.27 14.99
CA ALA A 345 -26.89 3.06 14.36
C ALA A 345 -27.45 2.38 13.10
N THR A 346 -26.61 1.73 12.30
CA THR A 346 -27.04 0.99 11.09
C THR A 346 -27.95 -0.19 11.46
N LEU A 347 -27.56 -1.00 12.45
CA LEU A 347 -28.37 -2.13 12.91
C LEU A 347 -29.68 -1.64 13.55
N ALA A 348 -29.65 -0.57 14.34
CA ALA A 348 -30.87 -0.01 14.92
C ALA A 348 -31.82 0.55 13.84
N ALA A 349 -31.29 1.25 12.84
CA ALA A 349 -32.09 1.84 11.77
C ALA A 349 -32.69 0.76 10.85
N ALA A 350 -31.93 -0.28 10.56
CA ALA A 350 -32.35 -1.40 9.72
C ALA A 350 -33.53 -2.20 10.31
N ALA A 351 -33.67 -2.23 11.64
CA ALA A 351 -34.80 -2.86 12.33
C ALA A 351 -36.14 -2.12 12.17
N ARG A 352 -36.15 -0.85 11.70
CA ARG A 352 -37.37 -0.02 11.66
C ARG A 352 -38.36 -0.37 10.55
N ARG A 353 -37.88 -0.94 9.45
CA ARG A 353 -38.68 -1.35 8.27
C ARG A 353 -39.74 -0.30 7.84
N PRO A 354 -39.33 0.95 7.52
CA PRO A 354 -40.28 2.04 7.28
C PRO A 354 -40.98 1.92 5.91
N LYS A 355 -42.23 2.41 5.82
CA LYS A 355 -42.99 2.46 4.56
C LYS A 355 -42.44 3.51 3.58
N GLU A 356 -42.15 4.69 4.12
CA GLU A 356 -41.47 5.77 3.39
C GLU A 356 -39.97 5.74 3.66
N PRO A 357 -39.11 6.21 2.73
CA PRO A 357 -37.68 6.24 2.94
C PRO A 357 -37.31 7.06 4.18
N GLU A 358 -36.57 6.46 5.11
CA GLU A 358 -35.99 7.17 6.24
C GLU A 358 -34.48 7.35 6.06
N VAL A 359 -33.99 8.52 6.45
CA VAL A 359 -32.56 8.86 6.42
C VAL A 359 -32.04 9.06 7.83
N PHE A 360 -30.88 8.49 8.13
CA PHE A 360 -30.19 8.62 9.42
C PHE A 360 -28.79 9.19 9.19
N GLN A 361 -28.48 10.34 9.77
CA GLN A 361 -27.14 10.94 9.71
C GLN A 361 -26.37 10.56 10.97
N VAL A 362 -25.27 9.81 10.78
CA VAL A 362 -24.35 9.47 11.87
C VAL A 362 -23.18 10.45 11.78
N ALA A 363 -23.33 11.56 12.49
CA ALA A 363 -22.42 12.70 12.47
C ALA A 363 -22.24 13.27 13.89
N SER A 364 -21.24 14.13 14.09
CA SER A 364 -20.90 14.69 15.41
C SER A 364 -21.16 16.19 15.52
N GLY A 365 -21.04 16.94 14.43
CA GLY A 365 -20.96 18.40 14.40
C GLY A 365 -22.11 19.13 15.08
N GLU A 366 -23.35 18.62 15.03
CA GLU A 366 -24.51 19.26 15.66
C GLU A 366 -24.52 19.10 17.19
N ARG A 367 -24.16 17.91 17.71
CA ARG A 367 -24.38 17.54 19.12
C ARG A 367 -23.10 17.39 19.94
N ASN A 368 -21.96 17.13 19.30
CA ASN A 368 -20.65 16.99 19.91
C ASN A 368 -19.58 17.57 18.96
N PRO A 369 -19.51 18.91 18.80
CA PRO A 369 -18.68 19.54 17.78
C PRO A 369 -17.18 19.35 18.06
N LEU A 370 -16.44 19.00 17.01
CA LEU A 370 -14.97 19.01 16.99
C LEU A 370 -14.51 19.99 15.90
N ARG A 371 -13.64 20.95 16.23
CA ARG A 371 -13.09 21.89 15.25
C ARG A 371 -11.70 21.46 14.79
N TYR A 372 -11.29 21.92 13.61
CA TYR A 372 -9.94 21.65 13.11
C TYR A 372 -8.83 22.17 14.05
N ARG A 373 -9.05 23.30 14.74
CA ARG A 373 -8.11 23.81 15.77
C ARG A 373 -7.90 22.81 16.92
N ASP A 374 -8.95 22.14 17.37
CA ASP A 374 -8.92 21.24 18.52
C ASP A 374 -8.28 19.91 18.11
N LEU A 375 -8.73 19.37 16.96
CA LEU A 375 -8.10 18.19 16.35
C LEU A 375 -6.60 18.41 16.13
N TYR A 376 -6.22 19.58 15.61
CA TYR A 376 -4.82 19.96 15.46
C TYR A 376 -4.07 19.99 16.79
N GLY A 377 -4.67 20.58 17.82
CA GLY A 377 -4.14 20.61 19.19
C GLY A 377 -3.84 19.20 19.71
N TYR A 378 -4.81 18.29 19.66
CA TYR A 378 -4.66 16.90 20.11
C TYR A 378 -3.58 16.15 19.31
N VAL A 379 -3.61 16.24 17.98
CA VAL A 379 -2.63 15.57 17.11
C VAL A 379 -1.22 16.10 17.36
N ARG A 380 -1.05 17.42 17.45
CA ARG A 380 0.25 18.04 17.72
C ARG A 380 0.76 17.67 19.10
N GLY A 381 -0.06 17.78 20.14
CA GLY A 381 0.30 17.42 21.51
C GLY A 381 0.83 16.00 21.59
N TYR A 382 0.06 15.05 21.04
CA TYR A 382 0.47 13.64 20.98
C TYR A 382 1.82 13.43 20.29
N PHE A 383 2.08 14.06 19.14
CA PHE A 383 3.35 13.87 18.41
C PHE A 383 4.52 14.68 18.97
N LEU A 384 4.28 15.70 19.81
CA LEU A 384 5.33 16.34 20.60
C LEU A 384 5.84 15.41 21.70
N GLU A 385 4.92 14.71 22.36
CA GLU A 385 5.24 13.70 23.40
C GLU A 385 5.76 12.39 22.78
N ASN A 386 5.22 12.00 21.62
CA ASN A 386 5.50 10.74 20.94
C ASN A 386 6.03 10.99 19.51
N PRO A 387 7.21 11.61 19.33
CA PRO A 387 7.68 12.00 18.01
C PRO A 387 7.98 10.78 17.14
N LEU A 388 7.53 10.85 15.88
CA LEU A 388 7.97 9.90 14.86
C LEU A 388 9.46 10.03 14.65
N ARG A 389 10.13 8.91 14.37
CA ARG A 389 11.57 8.88 14.14
C ARG A 389 11.88 8.67 12.66
N ASP A 390 12.91 9.35 12.17
CA ASP A 390 13.43 9.13 10.83
C ASP A 390 14.20 7.80 10.73
N ALA A 391 14.73 7.49 9.53
CA ALA A 391 15.48 6.25 9.32
C ALA A 391 16.76 6.14 10.16
N GLY A 392 17.27 7.26 10.69
CA GLY A 392 18.42 7.33 11.59
C GLY A 392 18.02 7.44 13.06
N GLY A 393 16.75 7.21 13.41
CA GLY A 393 16.26 7.23 14.78
C GLY A 393 16.05 8.62 15.38
N ARG A 394 16.25 9.69 14.61
CA ARG A 394 16.11 11.07 15.10
C ARG A 394 14.63 11.46 15.13
N PRO A 395 14.16 12.13 16.20
CA PRO A 395 12.82 12.70 16.23
C PRO A 395 12.58 13.64 15.05
N ILE A 396 11.47 13.45 14.35
CA ILE A 396 11.01 14.35 13.30
C ILE A 396 10.32 15.54 13.97
N PRO A 397 10.77 16.78 13.74
CA PRO A 397 10.11 17.95 14.31
C PRO A 397 8.71 18.10 13.71
N VAL A 398 7.72 18.26 14.58
CA VAL A 398 6.33 18.52 14.21
C VAL A 398 6.20 20.00 13.88
N ALA A 399 5.65 20.32 12.70
CA ALA A 399 5.48 21.70 12.27
C ALA A 399 4.37 22.40 13.07
N GLU A 400 4.51 23.70 13.30
CA GLU A 400 3.39 24.53 13.70
C GLU A 400 2.59 24.92 12.46
N TRP A 401 1.28 24.64 12.45
CA TRP A 401 0.43 24.93 11.31
C TRP A 401 0.02 26.39 11.33
N SER A 402 0.29 27.07 10.22
CA SER A 402 -0.45 28.27 9.86
C SER A 402 -1.68 27.88 9.04
N PHE A 403 -2.74 28.69 9.13
CA PHE A 403 -4.01 28.52 8.41
C PHE A 403 -4.20 29.62 7.35
N PRO A 404 -3.33 29.75 6.33
CA PRO A 404 -3.41 30.83 5.34
C PRO A 404 -4.55 30.64 4.32
N GLY A 405 -5.39 29.60 4.49
CA GLY A 405 -6.50 29.25 3.60
C GLY A 405 -6.06 28.54 2.32
N ARG A 406 -6.95 27.70 1.78
CA ARG A 406 -6.67 26.78 0.66
C ARG A 406 -6.02 27.43 -0.57
N ARG A 407 -6.56 28.57 -1.03
CA ARG A 407 -6.10 29.24 -2.28
C ARG A 407 -4.68 29.79 -2.14
N ALA A 408 -4.25 30.19 -0.95
CA ALA A 408 -2.89 30.66 -0.72
C ALA A 408 -1.90 29.49 -0.74
N VAL A 409 -2.21 28.40 -0.01
CA VAL A 409 -1.42 27.17 0.03
C VAL A 409 -1.23 26.59 -1.38
N GLU A 410 -2.31 26.44 -2.15
CA GLU A 410 -2.21 25.88 -3.51
C GLU A 410 -1.37 26.74 -4.46
N ARG A 411 -1.48 28.07 -4.39
CA ARG A 411 -0.67 28.99 -5.22
C ARG A 411 0.82 28.88 -4.89
N ARG A 412 1.15 28.87 -3.60
CA ARG A 412 2.53 28.72 -3.11
C ARG A 412 3.15 27.39 -3.56
N LEU A 413 2.44 26.29 -3.37
CA LEU A 413 2.90 24.95 -3.77
C LEU A 413 3.07 24.81 -5.29
N LYS A 414 2.18 25.43 -6.09
CA LYS A 414 2.33 25.48 -7.56
C LYS A 414 3.56 26.27 -7.98
N ALA A 415 3.82 27.42 -7.35
CA ALA A 415 5.00 28.23 -7.60
C ALA A 415 6.28 27.47 -7.21
N GLU A 416 6.30 26.80 -6.05
CA GLU A 416 7.40 25.95 -5.61
C GLU A 416 7.67 24.83 -6.62
N LEU A 417 6.64 24.12 -7.08
CA LEU A 417 6.78 23.06 -8.09
C LEU A 417 7.32 23.59 -9.42
N ALA A 418 6.88 24.77 -9.87
CA ALA A 418 7.41 25.40 -11.07
C ALA A 418 8.90 25.74 -10.91
N GLY A 419 9.29 26.34 -9.77
CA GLY A 419 10.69 26.61 -9.45
C GLY A 419 11.55 25.36 -9.38
N LEU A 420 11.06 24.27 -8.77
CA LEU A 420 11.76 22.99 -8.69
C LEU A 420 11.92 22.32 -10.06
N LYS A 421 10.95 22.46 -10.98
CA LYS A 421 11.08 22.00 -12.37
C LYS A 421 12.18 22.75 -13.12
N VAL A 422 12.22 24.08 -12.98
CA VAL A 422 13.29 24.90 -13.57
C VAL A 422 14.65 24.50 -13.00
N ALA A 423 14.77 24.36 -11.67
CA ALA A 423 15.99 23.90 -11.01
C ALA A 423 16.41 22.51 -11.49
N GLY A 424 15.46 21.58 -11.65
CA GLY A 424 15.70 20.24 -12.21
C GLY A 424 16.22 20.27 -13.64
N ALA A 425 15.68 21.15 -14.49
CA ALA A 425 16.12 21.34 -15.87
C ALA A 425 17.50 22.01 -15.99
N VAL A 426 17.88 22.86 -15.03
CA VAL A 426 19.23 23.42 -14.94
C VAL A 426 20.22 22.34 -14.50
N VAL A 427 19.88 21.59 -13.45
CA VAL A 427 20.73 20.52 -12.89
C VAL A 427 20.88 19.31 -13.83
N SER A 428 19.96 19.12 -14.79
CA SER A 428 20.11 18.10 -15.82
C SER A 428 21.12 18.46 -16.91
N ARG A 429 21.49 19.75 -17.05
CA ARG A 429 22.49 20.25 -18.01
C ARG A 429 23.91 20.34 -17.45
N LEU A 430 24.10 20.08 -16.16
CA LEU A 430 25.41 20.14 -15.50
C LEU A 430 26.19 18.81 -15.67
N PRO A 431 27.54 18.86 -15.70
CA PRO A 431 28.38 17.66 -15.76
C PRO A 431 28.14 16.70 -14.58
N GLU A 432 28.25 15.39 -14.82
CA GLU A 432 28.02 14.41 -13.75
C GLU A 432 29.11 14.46 -12.67
N GLY A 433 28.68 14.62 -11.41
CA GLY A 433 29.56 14.64 -10.23
C GLY A 433 28.76 14.42 -8.93
N HIS A 434 29.46 14.11 -7.82
CA HIS A 434 28.82 13.80 -6.54
C HIS A 434 27.93 14.95 -5.99
N MET A 435 28.39 16.20 -6.08
CA MET A 435 27.59 17.37 -5.67
C MET A 435 26.34 17.57 -6.53
N VAL A 436 26.43 17.34 -7.85
CA VAL A 436 25.28 17.43 -8.77
C VAL A 436 24.26 16.33 -8.47
N ALA A 437 24.72 15.12 -8.14
CA ALA A 437 23.85 14.02 -7.71
C ALA A 437 23.11 14.33 -6.40
N ASP A 438 23.79 14.94 -5.42
CA ASP A 438 23.19 15.36 -4.15
C ASP A 438 22.14 16.46 -4.33
N VAL A 439 22.44 17.48 -5.14
CA VAL A 439 21.49 18.56 -5.47
C VAL A 439 20.28 17.99 -6.22
N ARG A 440 20.49 17.11 -7.20
CA ARG A 440 19.40 16.42 -7.91
C ARG A 440 18.54 15.60 -6.95
N GLY A 441 19.16 14.92 -5.98
CA GLY A 441 18.46 14.20 -4.92
C GLY A 441 17.65 15.11 -4.00
N ARG A 442 18.18 16.28 -3.63
CA ARG A 442 17.46 17.29 -2.82
C ARG A 442 16.26 17.85 -3.58
N ILE A 443 16.43 18.20 -4.85
CA ILE A 443 15.34 18.67 -5.74
C ILE A 443 14.27 17.60 -5.88
N ALA A 444 14.62 16.35 -6.18
CA ALA A 444 13.66 15.26 -6.33
C ALA A 444 12.88 15.00 -5.03
N ARG A 445 13.54 15.06 -3.85
CA ARG A 445 12.87 14.96 -2.55
C ARG A 445 11.93 16.14 -2.30
N ALA A 446 12.35 17.36 -2.60
CA ALA A 446 11.51 18.55 -2.47
C ALA A 446 10.30 18.49 -3.42
N GLU A 447 10.50 18.09 -4.66
CA GLU A 447 9.44 17.99 -5.66
C GLU A 447 8.43 16.91 -5.27
N LYS A 448 8.90 15.76 -4.77
CA LYS A 448 8.03 14.71 -4.22
C LYS A 448 7.21 15.24 -3.04
N ARG A 449 7.84 15.96 -2.10
CA ARG A 449 7.12 16.57 -0.96
C ARG A 449 6.07 17.57 -1.44
N ALA A 450 6.44 18.53 -2.27
CA ALA A 450 5.54 19.56 -2.78
C ALA A 450 4.36 18.95 -3.59
N ARG A 451 4.62 17.91 -4.39
CA ARG A 451 3.56 17.15 -5.08
C ARG A 451 2.61 16.47 -4.10
N MET A 452 3.13 15.81 -3.06
CA MET A 452 2.30 15.17 -2.03
C MET A 452 1.47 16.19 -1.26
N SER A 453 2.06 17.33 -0.86
CA SER A 453 1.34 18.40 -0.16
C SER A 453 0.26 19.02 -1.04
N LEU A 454 0.53 19.23 -2.34
CA LEU A 454 -0.48 19.72 -3.29
C LEU A 454 -1.61 18.70 -3.50
N TYR A 455 -1.27 17.40 -3.57
CA TYR A 455 -2.26 16.32 -3.67
C TYR A 455 -3.20 16.31 -2.45
N TYR A 456 -2.63 16.34 -1.24
CA TYR A 456 -3.42 16.40 -0.01
C TYR A 456 -4.26 17.67 0.09
N SER A 457 -3.70 18.82 -0.28
CA SER A 457 -4.46 20.07 -0.29
C SER A 457 -5.64 20.06 -1.27
N ARG A 458 -5.52 19.38 -2.41
CA ARG A 458 -6.59 19.29 -3.40
C ARG A 458 -7.71 18.35 -2.98
N ILE A 459 -7.36 17.20 -2.40
CA ILE A 459 -8.32 16.17 -2.00
C ILE A 459 -9.07 16.59 -0.73
N TYR A 460 -8.35 17.10 0.27
CA TYR A 460 -8.94 17.38 1.58
C TYR A 460 -9.41 18.83 1.74
N GLY A 461 -8.86 19.75 0.94
CA GLY A 461 -9.23 21.17 0.99
C GLY A 461 -10.73 21.48 0.86
N PRO A 462 -11.55 20.78 0.05
CA PRO A 462 -12.99 21.00 0.02
C PRO A 462 -13.69 20.65 1.35
N TYR A 463 -13.22 19.61 2.03
CA TYR A 463 -13.79 19.10 3.28
C TYR A 463 -13.43 19.99 4.49
N SER A 464 -12.30 20.70 4.40
CA SER A 464 -11.83 21.59 5.46
C SER A 464 -12.47 22.99 5.46
N THR A 465 -13.48 23.21 4.61
CA THR A 465 -14.23 24.47 4.47
C THR A 465 -15.73 24.20 4.37
N VAL A 466 -16.21 23.07 4.89
CA VAL A 466 -17.63 22.71 4.83
C VAL A 466 -18.40 23.56 5.83
N GLU A 467 -19.38 24.30 5.34
CA GLU A 467 -20.28 25.15 6.13
C GLU A 467 -21.60 24.44 6.50
N SER A 468 -21.72 23.14 6.16
CA SER A 468 -22.85 22.30 6.56
C SER A 468 -22.70 21.83 8.00
N VAL A 469 -23.82 21.83 8.74
CA VAL A 469 -23.97 21.12 10.01
C VAL A 469 -24.98 20.00 9.77
N PHE A 470 -24.59 18.74 9.98
CA PHE A 470 -25.49 17.61 9.74
C PHE A 470 -26.41 17.41 10.93
N SER A 471 -27.73 17.56 10.73
CA SER A 471 -28.68 17.28 11.79
C SER A 471 -28.73 15.78 12.10
N THR A 472 -28.82 15.44 13.37
CA THR A 472 -28.86 14.06 13.89
C THR A 472 -30.14 13.80 14.68
N ALA A 473 -31.17 14.65 14.52
CA ALA A 473 -32.39 14.62 15.31
C ALA A 473 -33.12 13.26 15.30
N ARG A 474 -33.29 12.63 14.12
CA ARG A 474 -33.89 11.31 13.92
C ARG A 474 -32.96 10.20 14.44
N THR A 475 -31.65 10.31 14.21
CA THR A 475 -30.67 9.36 14.75
C THR A 475 -30.67 9.35 16.28
N ALA A 476 -30.70 10.53 16.90
CA ALA A 476 -30.80 10.69 18.35
C ALA A 476 -32.15 10.21 18.89
N ALA A 477 -33.25 10.49 18.17
CA ALA A 477 -34.58 9.99 18.53
C ALA A 477 -34.66 8.47 18.46
N LEU A 478 -34.03 7.85 17.45
CA LEU A 478 -33.90 6.40 17.34
C LEU A 478 -33.16 5.83 18.54
N PHE A 479 -31.99 6.37 18.90
CA PHE A 479 -31.26 5.91 20.08
C PHE A 479 -32.10 5.99 21.36
N ARG A 480 -32.77 7.13 21.59
CA ARG A 480 -33.62 7.34 22.78
C ARG A 480 -34.84 6.42 22.81
N SER A 481 -35.34 5.98 21.66
CA SER A 481 -36.47 5.04 21.56
C SER A 481 -36.10 3.60 21.93
N LEU A 482 -34.80 3.26 21.96
CA LEU A 482 -34.36 1.91 22.29
C LEU A 482 -34.48 1.62 23.79
N PRO A 483 -34.86 0.38 24.17
CA PRO A 483 -34.78 -0.07 25.55
C PRO A 483 -33.37 0.13 26.14
N GLU A 484 -33.29 0.27 27.46
CA GLU A 484 -32.01 0.50 28.15
C GLU A 484 -30.97 -0.61 27.90
N GLU A 485 -31.42 -1.87 27.80
CA GLU A 485 -30.53 -2.99 27.45
C GLU A 485 -29.93 -2.82 26.05
N ASP A 486 -30.72 -2.41 25.06
CA ASP A 486 -30.24 -2.19 23.69
C ASP A 486 -29.36 -0.94 23.61
N ARG A 487 -29.67 0.12 24.37
CA ARG A 487 -28.79 1.31 24.45
C ARG A 487 -27.40 0.96 25.01
N ARG A 488 -27.33 0.05 26.00
CA ARG A 488 -26.06 -0.45 26.53
C ARG A 488 -25.32 -1.36 25.55
N ARG A 489 -26.05 -2.25 24.86
CA ARG A 489 -25.44 -3.21 23.94
C ARG A 489 -25.08 -2.60 22.59
N PHE A 490 -25.83 -1.62 22.11
CA PHE A 490 -25.64 -0.95 20.84
C PHE A 490 -25.56 0.57 21.08
N PRO A 491 -24.51 1.07 21.76
CA PRO A 491 -24.36 2.50 22.01
C PRO A 491 -24.03 3.25 20.71
N PHE A 492 -24.74 4.34 20.45
CA PHE A 492 -24.43 5.26 19.35
C PHE A 492 -24.82 6.72 19.66
N ASP A 493 -24.89 7.12 20.93
CA ASP A 493 -25.01 8.53 21.28
C ASP A 493 -23.65 9.22 21.18
N ILE A 494 -23.49 10.03 20.13
CA ILE A 494 -22.23 10.72 19.84
C ILE A 494 -21.79 11.69 20.94
N THR A 495 -22.71 12.10 21.83
CA THR A 495 -22.40 12.98 22.98
C THR A 495 -21.58 12.28 24.07
N GLU A 496 -21.49 10.94 24.06
CA GLU A 496 -20.65 10.17 25.00
C GLU A 496 -19.18 10.07 24.56
N VAL A 497 -18.83 10.55 23.37
CA VAL A 497 -17.46 10.49 22.85
C VAL A 497 -16.63 11.61 23.47
N ASP A 498 -15.67 11.23 24.30
CA ASP A 498 -14.58 12.09 24.74
C ASP A 498 -13.52 12.20 23.65
N TRP A 499 -13.45 13.35 22.97
CA TRP A 499 -12.52 13.58 21.86
C TRP A 499 -11.07 13.42 22.27
N GLU A 500 -10.65 13.99 23.40
CA GLU A 500 -9.26 13.96 23.83
C GLU A 500 -8.89 12.53 24.23
N GLY A 501 -9.67 11.92 25.13
CA GLY A 501 -9.45 10.55 25.60
C GLY A 501 -9.44 9.53 24.46
N TRP A 502 -10.33 9.67 23.48
CA TRP A 502 -10.37 8.77 22.32
C TRP A 502 -9.24 9.04 21.32
N LEU A 503 -9.03 10.30 20.90
CA LEU A 503 -8.03 10.62 19.88
C LEU A 503 -6.62 10.35 20.38
N VAL A 504 -6.28 10.83 21.57
CA VAL A 504 -4.95 10.71 22.18
C VAL A 504 -4.75 9.33 22.79
N GLY A 505 -5.77 8.77 23.46
CA GLY A 505 -5.65 7.51 24.18
C GLY A 505 -5.79 6.25 23.31
N ALA A 506 -6.49 6.31 22.18
CA ALA A 506 -6.79 5.13 21.36
C ALA A 506 -6.47 5.31 19.87
N HIS A 507 -7.00 6.34 19.22
CA HIS A 507 -6.90 6.49 17.76
C HIS A 507 -5.45 6.73 17.30
N LEU A 508 -4.78 7.77 17.81
CA LEU A 508 -3.41 8.13 17.43
C LEU A 508 -2.38 7.04 17.79
N PRO A 509 -2.43 6.41 18.98
CA PRO A 509 -1.64 5.22 19.28
C PRO A 509 -1.86 4.09 18.28
N ALA A 510 -3.12 3.80 17.91
CA ALA A 510 -3.42 2.76 16.94
C ALA A 510 -2.90 3.09 15.53
N LEU A 511 -2.67 4.36 15.19
CA LEU A 511 -2.04 4.77 13.92
C LEU A 511 -0.51 4.65 13.94
N THR A 512 0.13 4.95 15.07
CA THR A 512 1.60 4.95 15.19
C THR A 512 2.19 3.60 15.58
N THR A 513 1.45 2.79 16.33
CA THR A 513 1.87 1.45 16.79
C THR A 513 1.60 0.36 15.76
N ARG A 514 0.94 0.68 14.63
CA ARG A 514 0.74 -0.31 13.56
C ARG A 514 2.07 -0.94 13.21
N PRO A 515 2.20 -2.29 13.29
CA PRO A 515 3.38 -2.96 12.83
C PRO A 515 3.62 -2.51 11.40
N ASN A 516 4.83 -2.04 11.15
CA ASN A 516 5.31 -1.60 9.85
C ASN A 516 4.68 -2.50 8.76
N ARG A 517 3.98 -1.92 7.79
CA ARG A 517 3.32 -2.61 6.66
C ARG A 517 4.30 -3.39 5.75
N ARG A 518 5.55 -3.57 6.18
CA ARG A 518 6.55 -4.44 5.57
C ARG A 518 6.22 -5.90 5.93
N LYS A 519 5.45 -6.54 5.06
CA LYS A 519 5.28 -7.99 4.89
C LYS A 519 4.94 -8.76 6.18
N ARG A 520 3.63 -8.90 6.43
CA ARG A 520 3.06 -10.05 7.14
C ARG A 520 3.18 -11.29 6.24
N ARG A 521 4.38 -11.87 6.15
CA ARG A 521 4.57 -13.29 5.83
C ARG A 521 4.79 -13.99 7.18
N ARG A 522 3.77 -14.67 7.70
CA ARG A 522 3.89 -15.47 8.94
C ARG A 522 4.83 -16.64 8.66
N GLY A 523 5.85 -16.80 9.52
CA GLY A 523 6.84 -17.86 9.43
C GLY A 523 6.25 -19.21 9.83
N ALA A 524 6.43 -20.21 8.97
CA ALA A 524 6.51 -21.59 9.43
C ALA A 524 7.84 -21.79 10.17
N VAL A 525 7.85 -22.60 11.23
CA VAL A 525 9.06 -22.94 11.97
C VAL A 525 10.11 -23.50 10.99
N GLU A 526 11.26 -22.82 10.87
CA GLU A 526 12.33 -23.16 9.94
C GLU A 526 13.14 -24.36 10.47
N ARG A 527 13.30 -25.43 9.66
CA ARG A 527 14.17 -26.54 10.03
C ARG A 527 15.65 -26.14 9.81
N PRO A 528 16.57 -26.46 10.74
CA PRO A 528 17.99 -26.11 10.57
C PRO A 528 18.57 -26.68 9.26
N GLY A 529 19.27 -25.84 8.49
CA GLY A 529 19.91 -26.22 7.22
C GLY A 529 19.00 -26.22 5.98
N GLU A 530 17.69 -26.06 6.12
CA GLU A 530 16.73 -25.98 5.01
C GLU A 530 16.77 -24.61 4.30
N VAL A 531 17.16 -23.56 5.04
CA VAL A 531 17.22 -22.17 4.57
C VAL A 531 18.67 -21.71 4.47
N ALA A 532 19.03 -21.04 3.37
CA ALA A 532 20.36 -20.48 3.18
C ALA A 532 20.38 -18.94 3.23
N ALA A 533 21.54 -18.38 3.59
CA ALA A 533 21.85 -16.97 3.46
C ALA A 533 23.11 -16.80 2.59
N ILE A 534 22.91 -16.27 1.39
CA ILE A 534 23.93 -16.14 0.35
C ILE A 534 24.46 -14.71 0.35
N PHE A 535 25.77 -14.54 0.43
CA PHE A 535 26.42 -13.24 0.39
C PHE A 535 27.38 -13.16 -0.79
N ASP A 536 27.23 -12.11 -1.60
CA ASP A 536 28.34 -11.64 -2.42
C ASP A 536 29.41 -11.02 -1.52
N VAL A 537 30.67 -11.08 -1.95
CA VAL A 537 31.81 -10.70 -1.10
C VAL A 537 32.28 -9.29 -1.43
N ASP A 538 32.65 -9.05 -2.69
CA ASP A 538 33.12 -7.75 -3.19
C ASP A 538 31.95 -6.76 -3.20
N GLY A 539 32.15 -5.53 -2.72
CA GLY A 539 31.10 -4.50 -2.63
C GLY A 539 30.00 -4.73 -1.58
N THR A 540 29.81 -5.98 -1.14
CA THR A 540 28.75 -6.39 -0.21
C THR A 540 29.26 -6.71 1.19
N LEU A 541 30.12 -7.71 1.37
CA LEU A 541 30.78 -7.96 2.67
C LEU A 541 31.94 -7.00 2.90
N ILE A 542 32.67 -6.67 1.83
CA ILE A 542 33.90 -5.88 1.87
C ILE A 542 33.76 -4.70 0.89
N GLY A 543 34.06 -3.48 1.33
CA GLY A 543 34.02 -2.28 0.51
C GLY A 543 35.19 -2.15 -0.48
N THR A 544 35.48 -3.20 -1.26
CA THR A 544 36.56 -3.29 -2.26
C THR A 544 36.15 -4.20 -3.42
N ASN A 545 37.01 -4.34 -4.44
CA ASN A 545 36.79 -5.22 -5.59
C ASN A 545 38.05 -5.99 -6.01
N VAL A 546 37.87 -6.95 -6.93
CA VAL A 546 38.93 -7.82 -7.46
C VAL A 546 40.11 -7.07 -8.12
N VAL A 547 39.89 -5.87 -8.65
CA VAL A 547 40.96 -5.04 -9.26
C VAL A 547 41.88 -4.49 -8.19
N SER A 548 41.28 -3.94 -7.12
CA SER A 548 42.02 -3.41 -5.99
C SER A 548 42.80 -4.49 -5.25
N TYR A 549 42.23 -5.70 -5.10
CA TYR A 549 42.94 -6.86 -4.56
C TYR A 549 44.18 -7.22 -5.40
N TYR A 550 44.01 -7.36 -6.71
CA TYR A 550 45.13 -7.68 -7.58
C TYR A 550 46.25 -6.63 -7.53
N ALA A 551 45.89 -5.35 -7.57
CA ALA A 551 46.87 -4.26 -7.48
C ALA A 551 47.66 -4.32 -6.16
N TRP A 552 46.98 -4.57 -5.05
CA TRP A 552 47.63 -4.74 -3.75
C TRP A 552 48.60 -5.94 -3.73
N LEU A 553 48.16 -7.10 -4.22
CA LEU A 553 48.99 -8.31 -4.26
C LEU A 553 50.22 -8.11 -5.15
N ARG A 554 50.04 -7.53 -6.34
CA ARG A 554 51.13 -7.33 -7.31
C ARG A 554 52.15 -6.30 -6.82
N LEU A 555 51.71 -5.25 -6.13
CA LEU A 555 52.62 -4.28 -5.52
C LEU A 555 53.48 -4.90 -4.41
N ARG A 556 52.97 -5.89 -3.67
CA ARG A 556 53.76 -6.64 -2.68
C ARG A 556 54.73 -7.65 -3.29
N GLU A 557 54.41 -8.16 -4.48
CA GLU A 557 55.31 -9.05 -5.23
C GLU A 557 56.45 -8.28 -5.91
N LEU A 558 56.20 -7.03 -6.33
CA LEU A 558 57.18 -6.23 -7.06
C LEU A 558 58.21 -5.55 -6.14
N PRO A 559 59.49 -5.52 -6.55
CA PRO A 559 60.51 -4.68 -5.94
C PRO A 559 60.08 -3.20 -5.91
N PRO A 560 60.36 -2.43 -4.83
CA PRO A 560 60.00 -1.02 -4.71
C PRO A 560 60.27 -0.12 -5.94
N PRO A 561 61.43 -0.19 -6.62
CA PRO A 561 61.71 0.68 -7.77
C PRO A 561 60.81 0.41 -9.00
N LEU A 562 60.23 -0.79 -9.13
CA LEU A 562 59.39 -1.16 -10.27
C LEU A 562 57.90 -0.84 -10.07
N ARG A 563 57.48 -0.54 -8.83
CA ARG A 563 56.09 -0.25 -8.48
C ARG A 563 55.48 0.94 -9.23
N PRO A 564 56.10 2.13 -9.29
CA PRO A 564 55.47 3.29 -9.94
C PRO A 564 55.27 3.08 -11.45
N LEU A 565 56.25 2.46 -12.11
CA LEU A 565 56.16 2.12 -13.53
C LEU A 565 55.02 1.13 -13.81
N TRP A 566 54.90 0.10 -12.97
CA TRP A 566 53.81 -0.87 -13.08
C TRP A 566 52.44 -0.24 -12.84
N VAL A 567 52.29 0.63 -11.82
CA VAL A 567 51.04 1.34 -11.55
C VAL A 567 50.63 2.20 -12.75
N ALA A 568 51.56 2.98 -13.30
CA ALA A 568 51.30 3.81 -14.48
C ALA A 568 50.83 2.96 -15.67
N ALA A 569 51.53 1.86 -15.96
CA ALA A 569 51.15 0.93 -17.04
C ALA A 569 49.79 0.24 -16.77
N PHE A 570 49.49 -0.09 -15.52
CA PHE A 570 48.23 -0.74 -15.13
C PHE A 570 47.04 0.23 -15.23
N LEU A 571 47.21 1.49 -14.84
CA LEU A 571 46.19 2.54 -14.96
C LEU A 571 45.74 2.71 -16.42
N LEU A 572 46.66 2.63 -17.39
CA LEU A 572 46.33 2.70 -18.82
C LEU A 572 45.43 1.55 -19.30
N ARG A 573 45.39 0.42 -18.59
CA ARG A 573 44.55 -0.75 -18.91
C ARG A 573 43.16 -0.68 -18.24
N ILE A 574 42.94 0.23 -17.30
CA ILE A 574 41.66 0.37 -16.60
C ILE A 574 40.49 0.68 -17.55
N PRO A 575 40.61 1.59 -18.54
CA PRO A 575 39.52 1.85 -19.49
C PRO A 575 39.09 0.60 -20.27
N TYR A 576 40.04 -0.26 -20.64
CA TYR A 576 39.76 -1.53 -21.33
C TYR A 576 38.94 -2.47 -20.44
N TYR A 577 39.37 -2.66 -19.18
CA TYR A 577 38.64 -3.50 -18.22
C TYR A 577 37.26 -2.94 -17.89
N TRP A 578 37.14 -1.62 -17.75
CA TRP A 578 35.87 -0.94 -17.53
C TRP A 578 34.90 -1.10 -18.71
N GLY A 579 35.40 -1.03 -19.95
CA GLY A 579 34.63 -1.31 -21.15
C GLY A 579 34.10 -2.75 -21.19
N LEU A 580 34.94 -3.73 -20.84
CA LEU A 580 34.53 -5.14 -20.76
C LEU A 580 33.49 -5.36 -19.65
N ASP A 581 33.65 -4.74 -18.49
CA ASP A 581 32.73 -4.90 -17.36
C ASP A 581 31.34 -4.34 -17.66
N LYS A 582 31.26 -3.24 -18.43
CA LYS A 582 29.99 -2.69 -18.93
C LYS A 582 29.24 -3.61 -19.88
N ILE A 583 29.96 -4.44 -20.64
CA ILE A 583 29.38 -5.37 -21.62
C ILE A 583 29.03 -6.69 -20.92
N SER A 584 29.97 -7.26 -20.16
CA SER A 584 29.78 -8.54 -19.47
C SER A 584 30.82 -8.77 -18.38
N ARG A 585 30.34 -8.90 -17.13
CA ARG A 585 31.17 -9.24 -15.96
C ARG A 585 31.94 -10.55 -16.14
N ALA A 586 31.39 -11.52 -16.88
CA ALA A 586 32.06 -12.79 -17.19
C ALA A 586 33.26 -12.60 -18.13
N HIS A 587 33.14 -11.73 -19.15
CA HIS A 587 34.24 -11.41 -20.06
C HIS A 587 35.33 -10.59 -19.35
N PHE A 588 34.94 -9.64 -18.49
CA PHE A 588 35.86 -8.93 -17.61
C PHE A 588 36.67 -9.92 -16.76
N ASN A 589 36.02 -10.84 -16.02
CA ASN A 589 36.74 -11.81 -15.18
C ASN A 589 37.72 -12.67 -15.98
N ARG A 590 37.33 -13.19 -17.16
CA ARG A 590 38.21 -13.98 -18.02
C ARG A 590 39.43 -13.20 -18.51
N ALA A 591 39.25 -11.94 -18.88
CA ALA A 591 40.35 -11.10 -19.35
C ALA A 591 41.23 -10.61 -18.19
N PHE A 592 40.63 -10.32 -17.04
CA PHE A 592 41.30 -9.79 -15.86
C PHE A 592 42.17 -10.85 -15.17
N TYR A 593 41.68 -12.08 -15.06
CA TYR A 593 42.40 -13.15 -14.37
C TYR A 593 43.64 -13.68 -15.10
N LYS A 594 43.80 -13.35 -16.39
CA LYS A 594 45.06 -13.59 -17.13
C LYS A 594 46.26 -12.88 -16.50
N ASN A 595 46.03 -11.84 -15.70
CA ASN A 595 47.09 -11.13 -14.99
C ASN A 595 47.77 -11.96 -13.88
N TYR A 596 47.19 -13.11 -13.49
CA TYR A 596 47.79 -14.08 -12.56
C TYR A 596 48.63 -15.17 -13.28
N ARG A 597 48.77 -15.10 -14.62
CA ARG A 597 49.56 -16.08 -15.37
C ARG A 597 51.01 -16.11 -14.86
N GLY A 598 51.51 -17.31 -14.58
CA GLY A 598 52.87 -17.56 -14.08
C GLY A 598 53.03 -17.43 -12.56
N TRP A 599 51.97 -17.11 -11.83
CA TRP A 599 52.02 -17.09 -10.36
C TRP A 599 52.08 -18.51 -9.80
N LYS A 600 52.91 -18.71 -8.77
CA LYS A 600 52.95 -19.98 -8.02
C LYS A 600 51.77 -20.06 -7.04
N PRO A 601 50.95 -21.13 -7.03
CA PRO A 601 49.79 -21.27 -6.14
C PRO A 601 50.12 -21.11 -4.65
N ALA A 602 51.25 -21.65 -4.20
CA ALA A 602 51.71 -21.53 -2.82
C ALA A 602 51.95 -20.06 -2.42
N ARG A 603 52.56 -19.27 -3.31
CA ARG A 603 52.81 -17.84 -3.07
C ARG A 603 51.53 -17.02 -3.14
N ALA A 604 50.63 -17.33 -4.07
CA ALA A 604 49.32 -16.68 -4.15
C ALA A 604 48.48 -16.89 -2.88
N ARG A 605 48.45 -18.13 -2.36
CA ARG A 605 47.80 -18.44 -1.08
C ARG A 605 48.42 -17.71 0.11
N GLN A 606 49.76 -17.64 0.17
CA GLN A 606 50.45 -16.86 1.19
C GLN A 606 50.06 -15.37 1.13
N LEU A 607 50.12 -14.76 -0.06
CA LEU A 607 49.73 -13.37 -0.26
C LEU A 607 48.24 -13.12 0.01
N GLY A 608 47.38 -14.09 -0.29
CA GLY A 608 45.95 -14.06 0.06
C GLY A 608 45.74 -13.96 1.57
N ARG A 609 46.41 -14.81 2.36
CA ARG A 609 46.38 -14.76 3.83
C ARG A 609 46.93 -13.44 4.38
N GLU A 610 48.04 -12.95 3.84
CA GLU A 610 48.59 -11.63 4.21
C GLU A 610 47.62 -10.48 3.88
N SER A 611 46.92 -10.55 2.75
CA SER A 611 45.94 -9.55 2.33
C SER A 611 44.73 -9.50 3.26
N PHE A 612 44.37 -10.62 3.87
CA PHE A 612 43.21 -10.68 4.77
C PHE A 612 43.39 -9.73 5.96
N ALA A 613 44.52 -9.84 6.67
CA ALA A 613 44.81 -8.98 7.82
C ALA A 613 45.08 -7.52 7.44
N ALA A 614 45.83 -7.28 6.36
CA ALA A 614 46.36 -5.96 6.02
C ALA A 614 45.53 -5.16 5.01
N PHE A 615 44.49 -5.75 4.42
CA PHE A 615 43.67 -5.10 3.39
C PHE A 615 42.19 -5.39 3.54
N THR A 616 41.83 -6.65 3.79
CA THR A 616 40.42 -7.10 3.89
C THR A 616 39.73 -6.68 5.17
N LEU A 617 40.35 -6.89 6.35
CA LEU A 617 39.72 -6.59 7.64
C LEU A 617 39.34 -5.11 7.80
N GLU A 618 40.20 -4.18 7.38
CA GLU A 618 39.92 -2.73 7.43
C GLU A 618 38.70 -2.31 6.58
N ARG A 619 38.35 -3.11 5.57
CA ARG A 619 37.32 -2.80 4.57
C ARG A 619 36.07 -3.65 4.75
N LEU A 620 36.05 -4.51 5.77
CA LEU A 620 34.93 -5.37 6.10
C LEU A 620 33.82 -4.56 6.77
N HIS A 621 32.58 -4.74 6.32
CA HIS A 621 31.42 -4.07 6.91
C HIS A 621 31.00 -4.76 8.22
N PRO A 622 31.01 -4.07 9.39
CA PRO A 622 30.60 -4.67 10.66
C PRO A 622 29.17 -5.23 10.64
N GLU A 623 28.25 -4.54 9.96
CA GLU A 623 26.85 -4.94 9.82
C GLU A 623 26.70 -6.21 8.97
N ALA A 624 27.64 -6.45 8.04
CA ALA A 624 27.68 -7.65 7.24
C ALA A 624 28.00 -8.88 8.10
N LEU A 625 29.00 -8.75 8.99
CA LEU A 625 29.32 -9.78 9.98
C LEU A 625 28.18 -10.01 10.97
N ALA A 626 27.52 -8.94 11.45
CA ALA A 626 26.38 -9.06 12.33
C ALA A 626 25.22 -9.82 11.66
N ARG A 627 24.95 -9.53 10.38
CA ARG A 627 23.92 -10.21 9.59
C ARG A 627 24.26 -11.68 9.35
N LEU A 628 25.52 -11.98 9.06
CA LEU A 628 26.01 -13.34 8.90
C LEU A 628 25.79 -14.15 10.19
N ARG A 629 26.21 -13.62 11.34
CA ARG A 629 26.03 -14.25 12.66
C ARG A 629 24.56 -14.42 13.03
N GLU A 630 23.71 -13.47 12.63
CA GLU A 630 22.26 -13.59 12.80
C GLU A 630 21.70 -14.80 12.04
N HIS A 631 22.13 -15.01 10.79
CA HIS A 631 21.70 -16.17 10.01
C HIS A 631 22.22 -17.49 10.59
N LYS A 632 23.47 -17.55 11.05
CA LYS A 632 23.99 -18.74 11.75
C LYS A 632 23.18 -19.05 13.01
N ARG A 633 22.82 -18.04 13.82
CA ARG A 633 21.99 -18.23 15.03
C ARG A 633 20.58 -18.73 14.73
N LYS A 634 20.04 -18.46 13.54
CA LYS A 634 18.75 -18.99 13.08
C LYS A 634 18.85 -20.41 12.51
N GLY A 635 20.04 -21.01 12.50
CA GLY A 635 20.27 -22.33 11.91
C GLY A 635 20.27 -22.31 10.38
N HIS A 636 20.41 -21.13 9.75
CA HIS A 636 20.53 -21.04 8.30
C HIS A 636 21.95 -21.45 7.89
N ARG A 637 22.06 -22.03 6.70
CA ARG A 637 23.36 -22.28 6.06
C ARG A 637 23.88 -21.00 5.42
N VAL A 638 25.04 -20.51 5.85
CA VAL A 638 25.67 -19.30 5.33
C VAL A 638 26.63 -19.65 4.21
N ILE A 639 26.43 -19.04 3.05
CA ILE A 639 27.18 -19.33 1.83
C ILE A 639 27.78 -18.04 1.28
N LEU A 640 29.07 -18.05 0.94
CA LEU A 640 29.67 -17.00 0.10
C LEU A 640 29.56 -17.41 -1.37
N LEU A 641 29.06 -16.52 -2.23
CA LEU A 641 29.03 -16.72 -3.68
C LEU A 641 29.67 -15.51 -4.34
N SER A 642 30.93 -15.65 -4.78
CA SER A 642 31.71 -14.53 -5.32
C SER A 642 32.48 -14.90 -6.60
N GLY A 643 32.77 -13.87 -7.40
CA GLY A 643 33.62 -13.95 -8.56
C GLY A 643 35.10 -13.94 -8.22
N ALA A 644 35.47 -13.61 -6.98
CA ALA A 644 36.85 -13.61 -6.48
C ALA A 644 37.45 -15.03 -6.46
N LEU A 645 38.78 -15.07 -6.43
CA LEU A 645 39.56 -16.31 -6.45
C LEU A 645 39.53 -17.01 -5.09
N ASP A 646 39.51 -18.33 -5.12
CA ASP A 646 39.47 -19.21 -3.94
C ASP A 646 40.50 -18.87 -2.85
N PHE A 647 41.76 -18.61 -3.22
CA PHE A 647 42.81 -18.28 -2.24
C PHE A 647 42.61 -16.93 -1.51
N LEU A 648 41.79 -16.03 -2.06
CA LEU A 648 41.40 -14.78 -1.40
C LEU A 648 40.27 -15.00 -0.40
N LEU A 649 39.45 -16.03 -0.63
CA LEU A 649 38.27 -16.35 0.17
C LEU A 649 38.52 -17.45 1.21
N GLU A 650 39.63 -18.20 1.08
CA GLU A 650 40.07 -19.22 2.05
C GLU A 650 40.00 -18.71 3.51
N PRO A 651 40.47 -17.49 3.86
CA PRO A 651 40.40 -17.00 5.24
C PRO A 651 38.97 -16.74 5.76
N PHE A 652 37.96 -16.65 4.90
CA PHE A 652 36.56 -16.54 5.31
C PHE A 652 35.93 -17.88 5.65
N GLY A 653 36.62 -19.00 5.40
CA GLY A 653 36.11 -20.36 5.61
C GLY A 653 35.57 -20.61 7.02
N ASP A 654 36.21 -20.05 8.04
CA ASP A 654 35.77 -20.19 9.44
C ASP A 654 34.49 -19.41 9.76
N LEU A 655 34.16 -18.39 8.96
CA LEU A 655 33.02 -17.53 9.17
C LEU A 655 31.74 -18.08 8.51
N VAL A 656 31.86 -18.87 7.45
CA VAL A 656 30.73 -19.39 6.67
C VAL A 656 30.68 -20.91 6.69
N ASP A 657 29.66 -21.50 6.08
CA ASP A 657 29.55 -22.96 5.98
C ASP A 657 30.08 -23.44 4.62
N ASP A 658 29.94 -22.63 3.56
CA ASP A 658 30.44 -22.96 2.23
C ASP A 658 30.87 -21.71 1.45
N VAL A 659 31.84 -21.88 0.54
CA VAL A 659 32.33 -20.85 -0.38
C VAL A 659 32.24 -21.35 -1.82
N LEU A 660 31.45 -20.65 -2.63
CA LEU A 660 31.30 -20.83 -4.07
C LEU A 660 32.04 -19.70 -4.78
N CYS A 661 33.17 -20.04 -5.42
CA CYS A 661 34.12 -19.04 -5.92
C CYS A 661 34.77 -19.44 -7.25
N ALA A 662 35.48 -18.49 -7.85
CA ALA A 662 36.26 -18.75 -9.05
C ALA A 662 37.59 -19.44 -8.70
N ARG A 663 38.06 -20.33 -9.59
CA ARG A 663 39.34 -21.02 -9.44
C ARG A 663 40.15 -20.90 -10.73
N LEU A 664 41.47 -20.72 -10.59
CA LEU A 664 42.39 -20.71 -11.72
C LEU A 664 42.82 -22.14 -12.07
N ARG A 665 43.06 -22.40 -13.36
CA ARG A 665 43.67 -23.62 -13.86
C ARG A 665 45.17 -23.59 -13.53
N GLU A 666 45.65 -24.71 -13.02
CA GLU A 666 47.05 -24.94 -12.64
C GLU A 666 47.66 -25.95 -13.62
N GLU A 667 48.81 -25.61 -14.18
CA GLU A 667 49.65 -26.49 -15.03
C GLU A 667 51.11 -26.26 -14.65
N ASP A 668 51.89 -27.33 -14.57
CA ASP A 668 53.33 -27.29 -14.23
C ASP A 668 53.67 -26.47 -12.97
N GLY A 669 52.78 -26.49 -11.97
CA GLY A 669 52.95 -25.80 -10.68
C GLY A 669 52.80 -24.27 -10.74
N VAL A 670 52.21 -23.74 -11.81
CA VAL A 670 51.87 -22.31 -11.96
C VAL A 670 50.44 -22.11 -12.47
N TYR A 671 49.87 -20.93 -12.18
CA TYR A 671 48.57 -20.56 -12.77
C TYR A 671 48.72 -20.21 -14.25
N THR A 672 47.85 -20.78 -15.08
CA THR A 672 47.80 -20.46 -16.52
C THR A 672 47.16 -19.09 -16.78
N GLY A 673 46.44 -18.55 -15.80
CA GLY A 673 45.63 -17.33 -15.92
C GLY A 673 44.23 -17.59 -16.51
N GLU A 674 43.90 -18.84 -16.80
CA GLU A 674 42.57 -19.28 -17.21
C GLU A 674 41.76 -19.79 -16.02
N LEU A 675 40.44 -19.67 -16.09
CA LEU A 675 39.54 -20.22 -15.07
C LEU A 675 39.35 -21.73 -15.29
N SER A 676 39.38 -22.52 -14.22
CA SER A 676 39.16 -23.98 -14.27
C SER A 676 37.68 -24.38 -14.48
N GLY A 677 36.80 -23.41 -14.70
CA GLY A 677 35.36 -23.59 -14.86
C GLY A 677 34.67 -22.35 -15.43
N ALA A 678 33.34 -22.36 -15.49
CA ALA A 678 32.57 -21.20 -15.95
C ALA A 678 32.78 -19.99 -15.02
N PRO A 679 32.90 -18.75 -15.55
CA PRO A 679 33.02 -17.56 -14.73
C PRO A 679 31.84 -17.40 -13.77
N VAL A 680 32.12 -17.14 -12.50
CA VAL A 680 31.11 -16.95 -11.45
C VAL A 680 30.53 -15.52 -11.53
N ALA A 681 29.73 -15.26 -12.56
CA ALA A 681 29.10 -13.97 -12.83
C ALA A 681 27.74 -14.11 -13.54
N GLY A 682 26.81 -13.18 -13.28
CA GLY A 682 25.50 -13.15 -13.95
C GLY A 682 24.69 -14.42 -13.75
N GLU A 683 24.06 -14.92 -14.80
CA GLU A 683 23.26 -16.16 -14.78
C GLU A 683 24.02 -17.41 -14.33
N ALA A 684 25.34 -17.44 -14.45
CA ALA A 684 26.14 -18.56 -13.95
C ALA A 684 26.07 -18.65 -12.42
N ARG A 685 25.98 -17.52 -11.70
CA ARG A 685 25.79 -17.48 -10.24
C ARG A 685 24.45 -18.10 -9.84
N ALA A 686 23.37 -17.71 -10.52
CA ALA A 686 22.05 -18.27 -10.28
C ALA A 686 22.00 -19.78 -10.54
N ARG A 687 22.61 -20.26 -11.64
CA ARG A 687 22.71 -21.69 -11.96
C ARG A 687 23.54 -22.47 -10.93
N MET A 688 24.68 -21.91 -10.50
CA MET A 688 25.51 -22.52 -9.44
C MET A 688 24.73 -22.62 -8.13
N LEU A 689 24.03 -21.55 -7.73
CA LEU A 689 23.19 -21.53 -6.54
C LEU A 689 22.04 -22.55 -6.62
N ALA A 690 21.31 -22.60 -7.73
CA ALA A 690 20.24 -23.58 -7.94
C ALA A 690 20.74 -25.03 -7.90
N SER A 691 21.88 -25.29 -8.53
CA SER A 691 22.54 -26.61 -8.52
C SER A 691 23.01 -27.01 -7.12
N TYR A 692 23.59 -26.05 -6.38
CA TYR A 692 24.01 -26.25 -5.00
C TYR A 692 22.82 -26.52 -4.07
N ALA A 693 21.76 -25.72 -4.18
CA ALA A 693 20.57 -25.85 -3.36
C ALA A 693 19.89 -27.22 -3.54
N ARG A 694 19.76 -27.70 -4.79
CA ARG A 694 19.20 -29.02 -5.09
C ARG A 694 19.98 -30.16 -4.45
N ARG A 695 21.32 -30.11 -4.48
CA ARG A 695 22.17 -31.16 -3.87
C ARG A 695 22.13 -31.18 -2.35
N ARG A 696 21.80 -30.04 -1.72
CA ARG A 696 21.84 -29.87 -0.25
C ARG A 696 20.46 -29.77 0.38
N GLY A 697 19.38 -29.91 -0.40
CA GLY A 697 18.01 -29.82 0.10
C GLY A 697 17.64 -28.41 0.60
N ILE A 698 18.20 -27.36 0.01
CA ILE A 698 17.93 -25.97 0.41
C ILE A 698 16.72 -25.41 -0.35
N ASP A 699 15.78 -24.81 0.36
CA ASP A 699 14.64 -24.10 -0.22
C ASP A 699 15.02 -22.64 -0.52
N LEU A 700 15.28 -22.35 -1.80
CA LEU A 700 15.62 -21.00 -2.24
C LEU A 700 14.46 -20.00 -2.06
N SER A 701 13.20 -20.44 -2.11
CA SER A 701 12.03 -19.57 -1.92
C SER A 701 11.90 -19.04 -0.49
N ARG A 702 12.61 -19.65 0.47
CA ARG A 702 12.73 -19.20 1.86
C ARG A 702 14.10 -18.59 2.17
N SER A 703 15.07 -18.77 1.28
CA SER A 703 16.45 -18.32 1.44
C SER A 703 16.64 -16.81 1.17
N TYR A 704 17.81 -16.31 1.58
CA TYR A 704 18.19 -14.90 1.55
C TYR A 704 19.40 -14.70 0.65
N ALA A 705 19.46 -13.58 -0.07
CA ALA A 705 20.63 -13.22 -0.87
C ALA A 705 20.95 -11.73 -0.70
N TYR A 706 22.24 -11.41 -0.58
CA TYR A 706 22.77 -10.08 -0.36
C TYR A 706 23.78 -9.73 -1.46
N ALA A 707 23.56 -8.63 -2.19
CA ALA A 707 24.47 -8.16 -3.24
C ALA A 707 24.35 -6.65 -3.49
N ASP A 708 25.39 -6.04 -4.08
CA ASP A 708 25.48 -4.61 -4.40
C ASP A 708 25.40 -4.29 -5.90
N SER A 709 25.66 -5.26 -6.77
CA SER A 709 25.73 -5.04 -8.22
C SER A 709 24.53 -5.58 -9.01
N ILE A 710 24.17 -4.90 -10.09
CA ILE A 710 23.13 -5.39 -11.03
C ILE A 710 23.50 -6.73 -11.68
N SER A 711 24.79 -7.07 -11.72
CA SER A 711 25.25 -8.39 -12.20
C SER A 711 24.70 -9.56 -11.37
N ASP A 712 24.27 -9.28 -10.14
CA ASP A 712 23.80 -10.27 -9.19
C ASP A 712 22.27 -10.35 -9.14
N LEU A 713 21.60 -9.60 -10.02
CA LEU A 713 20.15 -9.65 -10.17
C LEU A 713 19.63 -11.09 -10.35
N PRO A 714 20.21 -11.95 -11.21
CA PRO A 714 19.72 -13.33 -11.34
C PRO A 714 19.82 -14.16 -10.05
N MET A 715 20.83 -13.90 -9.22
CA MET A 715 20.98 -14.54 -7.91
C MET A 715 19.93 -14.03 -6.91
N LEU A 716 19.68 -12.73 -6.90
CA LEU A 716 18.66 -12.11 -6.06
C LEU A 716 17.25 -12.57 -6.47
N GLU A 717 16.97 -12.71 -7.76
CA GLU A 717 15.68 -13.22 -8.26
C GLU A 717 15.47 -14.71 -7.94
N ALA A 718 16.55 -15.47 -7.75
CA ALA A 718 16.47 -16.89 -7.43
C ALA A 718 16.02 -17.19 -5.98
N VAL A 719 16.00 -16.20 -5.09
CA VAL A 719 15.65 -16.38 -3.68
C VAL A 719 14.37 -15.66 -3.27
N GLY A 720 13.70 -16.13 -2.21
CA GLY A 720 12.48 -15.47 -1.72
C GLY A 720 12.69 -14.22 -0.90
N ASN A 721 13.91 -14.01 -0.37
CA ASN A 721 14.27 -12.86 0.45
C ASN A 721 15.52 -12.11 -0.09
N PRO A 722 15.43 -11.47 -1.27
CA PRO A 722 16.53 -10.70 -1.81
C PRO A 722 16.74 -9.38 -1.06
N VAL A 723 18.00 -8.99 -0.87
CA VAL A 723 18.38 -7.74 -0.21
C VAL A 723 19.49 -7.07 -1.01
N ALA A 724 19.22 -5.86 -1.50
CA ALA A 724 20.23 -5.05 -2.15
C ALA A 724 21.01 -4.27 -1.08
N VAL A 725 22.33 -4.47 -1.01
CA VAL A 725 23.21 -3.88 0.00
C VAL A 725 24.16 -2.91 -0.69
N ASN A 726 24.25 -1.67 -0.21
CA ASN A 726 25.09 -0.64 -0.82
C ASN A 726 24.95 -0.55 -2.37
N PRO A 727 23.74 -0.70 -2.95
CA PRO A 727 23.63 -1.06 -4.35
C PRO A 727 24.10 0.03 -5.31
N ASP A 728 24.60 -0.41 -6.47
CA ASP A 728 24.78 0.44 -7.63
C ASP A 728 23.44 1.02 -8.11
N ARG A 729 23.49 2.06 -8.95
CA ARG A 729 22.28 2.77 -9.38
C ARG A 729 21.30 1.88 -10.16
N ARG A 730 21.78 0.86 -10.86
CA ARG A 730 20.98 -0.05 -11.68
C ARG A 730 20.28 -1.08 -10.78
N LEU A 731 21.00 -1.68 -9.83
CA LEU A 731 20.42 -2.59 -8.84
C LEU A 731 19.47 -1.85 -7.89
N GLU A 732 19.80 -0.62 -7.47
CA GLU A 732 18.91 0.18 -6.62
C GLU A 732 17.56 0.45 -7.32
N ARG A 733 17.58 0.71 -8.63
CA ARG A 733 16.37 0.86 -9.44
C ARG A 733 15.59 -0.47 -9.51
N ALA A 734 16.26 -1.56 -9.88
CA ALA A 734 15.63 -2.88 -9.98
C ALA A 734 15.03 -3.35 -8.65
N ALA A 735 15.73 -3.11 -7.53
CA ALA A 735 15.26 -3.42 -6.18
C ALA A 735 14.03 -2.58 -5.79
N ARG A 736 13.99 -1.30 -6.15
CA ARG A 736 12.83 -0.43 -5.89
C ARG A 736 11.60 -0.82 -6.71
N GLU A 737 11.79 -1.17 -7.98
CA GLU A 737 10.72 -1.66 -8.86
C GLU A 737 10.14 -2.98 -8.34
N ARG A 738 10.98 -3.88 -7.83
CA ARG A 738 10.58 -5.20 -7.30
C ARG A 738 10.19 -5.19 -5.82
N GLY A 739 10.21 -4.02 -5.17
CA GLY A 739 9.86 -3.87 -3.75
C GLY A 739 10.83 -4.56 -2.79
N TRP A 740 12.07 -4.79 -3.20
CA TRP A 740 13.12 -5.42 -2.40
C TRP A 740 13.71 -4.45 -1.37
N PRO A 741 14.09 -4.94 -0.17
CA PRO A 741 14.83 -4.14 0.79
C PRO A 741 16.16 -3.64 0.23
N VAL A 742 16.41 -2.34 0.38
CA VAL A 742 17.72 -1.72 0.16
C VAL A 742 18.33 -1.39 1.52
N ARG A 743 19.57 -1.84 1.75
CA ARG A 743 20.37 -1.58 2.96
C ARG A 743 21.60 -0.77 2.61
N ARG A 744 22.02 0.10 3.52
CA ARG A 744 23.31 0.79 3.46
C ARG A 744 24.10 0.33 4.68
N TRP A 745 25.29 -0.23 4.47
CA TRP A 745 26.21 -0.66 5.53
C TRP A 745 27.42 0.25 5.50
N GLU A 746 27.78 0.80 6.66
CA GLU A 746 28.86 1.77 6.79
C GLU A 746 30.19 1.04 6.99
N LYS A 747 31.31 1.74 6.75
CA LYS A 747 32.65 1.16 6.96
C LYS A 747 32.97 1.27 8.45
N ALA A 748 33.79 0.34 8.96
CA ALA A 748 34.29 0.44 10.34
C ALA A 748 35.05 1.76 10.53
N GLY A 749 34.55 2.64 11.42
CA GLY A 749 35.16 3.92 11.76
C GLY A 749 34.74 5.14 10.92
N ALA A 750 33.62 5.07 10.20
CA ALA A 750 33.01 6.21 9.50
C ALA A 750 31.89 6.89 10.31
#